data_AF-A0A317U6H4-F1
#
_entry.id   AF-A0A317U6H4-F1
#
_cell.length_a   1.000
_cell.length_b   1.000
_cell.length_c   1.000
_cell.angle_alpha   90.00
_cell.angle_beta   90.00
_cell.angle_gamma   90.00
#
_symmetry.space_group_name_H-M   'P 1'
#
loop_
_entity.id
_entity.type
_entity.pdbx_description
1 polymer ?
#
loop_
_entity_poly.entity_id
_entity_poly.type
_entity_poly.pdbx_seq_one_letter_code
_entity_poly.pdbx_strand_id
1 'polypeptide(L)'
;MFDKIESKSFTLTMLGTGTIYTPTLKDKKKAPVKLGDTVMEYYPKGETLSIVSTLIKTDDPVIDHKQLVPYQSLKVRVVNGPKNDGTNVGEKIGIGLGIALNALVRGQTELNEIGHSRGGVESILIAHEINAIKEAINSCQNFEQLIKELVRQQAERQKEKRYNTPDIIKPLFTQLPKDNVAQEQWFNELKRNIAKVSMSLFIIDPVPGDVWPVTWYDSRFFTIPPIVKYAEIVYYENEHSDWGFTPIYPEASDPENQVLIRNTLPGHHGTGSAGSNASQRSKVVSPENTKSTHVQKLMIFKLLRFLVNHGVEFKDAQEIFHERTGLGRKYIAFLDEIGIDNGVDVAKLDFPTIFRKLYDKIYANRAAYEAFNMTCYLAMGVAPQRKVLRTDHKYGLLTEIFPKNLGYVNEEHSFLMKEYFFKILQVDSHEDQTLADLIRSAKAVLSKNIRAITNLSSSVTEHSIAPAAILDSEDARKDVLSSFGTLLQRVSQQYLIDDWSKESKQIEKQDLFEAIIATFQEFNKLLEIDNTTIQEFVKALQILSSNVITQTAGQQHANLQDDFNRLQTPINANLQRFFNTLLTQINKDEDASNSEINPEIAAIFNSPDFAKLADHPIKIKIEYICQQLKDKLPQSEAEENLVDQLVIRFEEQYGSSFDEFEKLYHQIEVFIDDIAALGQVRELATEEAVFNKHELSLRKEAEALIDVAAQKFYRDRPNALPEPAEKGTFKELVERHAINKYGVVDRLKQEKAALEVEKKQLVADIQDTQQNLEEEKQKKTALEVEKKQLVAGIQDIQQNLEKEEQQKKNIATTLKTEQCKKIEYHTALNDEKEAEHLLLIKRKLIPLTAEYLASLKSELSGRPKKLEQDDEIKKADAKTQEKITEVAKLLKILKNEAEFPHPKDRAREFFNRLDIVEPILTKHRCPRSIRYIRNVVIAASILVVGLGLIALAAYNSVGYSSIKSFLFWQPLGQNVVSTLNEYRKELHVSIDNEVDDERTVRALDRKV
;
A
#
# COMPACT_ATOMS: atom_id res chain seq x y z
N MET A 1 8.07 52.98 26.91
CA MET A 1 6.93 52.51 27.74
C MET A 1 5.68 52.27 26.89
N PHE A 2 5.33 53.19 25.98
CA PHE A 2 4.16 53.12 25.09
C PHE A 2 4.45 52.50 23.72
N ASP A 3 5.65 51.94 23.56
CA ASP A 3 6.14 51.38 22.30
C ASP A 3 5.31 50.14 21.96
N LYS A 4 4.58 50.21 20.84
CA LYS A 4 3.64 49.17 20.42
C LYS A 4 4.40 47.91 20.00
N ILE A 5 4.04 46.78 20.61
CA ILE A 5 4.69 45.48 20.34
C ILE A 5 3.89 44.73 19.26
N GLU A 6 4.56 43.94 18.42
CA GLU A 6 3.91 43.11 17.37
C GLU A 6 3.25 41.85 17.95
N SER A 7 3.88 41.27 18.98
CA SER A 7 3.31 40.18 19.78
C SER A 7 2.05 40.64 20.52
N LYS A 8 0.93 39.97 20.28
CA LYS A 8 -0.37 40.24 20.93
C LYS A 8 -0.46 39.67 22.35
N SER A 9 0.35 38.65 22.64
CA SER A 9 0.30 37.89 23.88
C SER A 9 1.21 38.48 24.96
N PHE A 10 0.84 38.25 26.22
CA PHE A 10 1.65 38.59 27.39
C PHE A 10 1.40 37.58 28.53
N THR A 11 2.45 37.17 29.24
CA THR A 11 2.35 36.22 30.35
C THR A 11 2.70 36.85 31.70
N LEU A 12 1.78 36.77 32.66
CA LEU A 12 2.02 37.06 34.07
C LEU A 12 2.21 35.74 34.84
N THR A 13 3.25 35.66 35.66
CA THR A 13 3.52 34.48 36.50
C THR A 13 3.47 34.85 37.98
N MET A 14 2.49 34.30 38.70
CA MET A 14 2.23 34.59 40.11
C MET A 14 2.68 33.42 40.98
N LEU A 15 3.85 33.55 41.62
CA LEU A 15 4.45 32.46 42.40
C LEU A 15 3.72 32.23 43.74
N GLY A 16 3.80 31.01 44.25
CA GLY A 16 3.10 30.60 45.47
C GLY A 16 3.64 31.18 46.78
N THR A 17 2.95 30.90 47.88
CA THR A 17 3.30 31.36 49.23
C THR A 17 4.77 31.10 49.56
N GLY A 18 5.53 32.13 49.96
CA GLY A 18 6.96 32.04 50.28
C GLY A 18 7.86 31.65 49.11
N THR A 19 7.33 31.51 47.90
CA THR A 19 8.05 31.03 46.72
C THR A 19 8.75 32.19 46.02
N ILE A 20 10.06 32.01 45.81
CA ILE A 20 10.90 32.95 45.06
C ILE A 20 11.30 32.35 43.72
N TYR A 21 11.47 33.22 42.72
CA TYR A 21 11.88 32.87 41.36
C TYR A 21 13.18 32.05 41.36
N THR A 22 13.04 30.76 41.04
CA THR A 22 14.11 29.76 41.14
C THR A 22 14.18 28.94 39.84
N PRO A 23 14.69 29.52 38.73
CA PRO A 23 14.77 28.82 37.43
C PRO A 23 15.91 27.79 37.37
N THR A 24 16.75 27.67 38.41
CA THR A 24 18.07 27.04 38.29
C THR A 24 18.04 25.51 38.21
N LEU A 25 18.25 24.99 37.00
CA LEU A 25 18.51 23.58 36.72
C LEU A 25 20.00 23.23 36.97
N LYS A 26 20.33 22.80 38.19
CA LYS A 26 21.73 22.62 38.63
C LYS A 26 22.39 21.32 38.10
N ASP A 27 23.58 21.46 37.51
CA ASP A 27 24.47 20.41 36.96
C ASP A 27 24.87 19.23 37.89
N LYS A 28 24.48 19.25 39.18
CA LYS A 28 25.12 18.40 40.19
C LYS A 28 24.41 17.06 40.38
N LYS A 29 25.13 15.98 40.07
CA LYS A 29 24.90 14.63 40.65
C LYS A 29 24.97 14.70 42.18
N LYS A 30 23.83 14.93 42.85
CA LYS A 30 23.67 14.66 44.28
C LYS A 30 23.63 13.14 44.50
N ALA A 31 24.03 12.68 45.69
CA ALA A 31 23.85 11.29 46.08
C ALA A 31 22.35 10.93 46.08
N PRO A 32 21.97 9.66 45.83
CA PRO A 32 20.60 9.20 45.98
C PRO A 32 20.14 9.38 47.43
N VAL A 33 19.10 10.17 47.67
CA VAL A 33 18.48 10.31 48.98
C VAL A 33 17.60 9.09 49.29
N LYS A 34 17.66 8.63 50.53
CA LYS A 34 16.93 7.47 51.06
C LYS A 34 15.68 7.88 51.83
N LEU A 35 14.81 6.92 52.11
CA LEU A 35 13.66 7.10 53.00
C LEU A 35 14.12 7.66 54.36
N GLY A 36 13.48 8.74 54.84
CA GLY A 36 13.83 9.43 56.08
C GLY A 36 14.91 10.53 55.97
N ASP A 37 15.61 10.67 54.84
CA ASP A 37 16.60 11.73 54.64
C ASP A 37 15.97 13.13 54.69
N THR A 38 16.75 14.14 55.09
CA THR A 38 16.36 15.55 55.06
C THR A 38 16.87 16.23 53.78
N VAL A 39 15.97 16.78 52.98
CA VAL A 39 16.31 17.48 51.73
C VAL A 39 16.47 18.97 52.00
N MET A 40 17.72 19.44 52.09
CA MET A 40 18.08 20.83 52.44
C MET A 40 17.70 21.89 51.38
N GLU A 41 17.16 21.50 50.22
CA GLU A 41 16.83 22.40 49.11
C GLU A 41 15.47 22.00 48.52
N TYR A 42 14.45 22.83 48.76
CA TYR A 42 13.05 22.51 48.43
C TYR A 42 12.79 22.40 46.92
N TYR A 43 13.50 23.19 46.10
CA TYR A 43 13.43 23.18 44.63
C TYR A 43 14.70 22.58 43.98
N PRO A 44 14.96 21.26 44.14
CA PRO A 44 16.22 20.64 43.72
C PRO A 44 16.43 20.57 42.20
N LYS A 45 15.42 20.95 41.41
CA LYS A 45 15.41 21.01 39.94
C LYS A 45 14.94 22.37 39.41
N GLY A 46 14.98 23.40 40.25
CA GLY A 46 14.23 24.63 40.01
C GLY A 46 12.73 24.48 40.34
N GLU A 47 12.04 25.60 40.25
CA GLU A 47 10.61 25.77 40.51
C GLU A 47 9.87 25.83 39.16
N THR A 48 8.81 25.05 39.00
CA THR A 48 8.10 24.83 37.72
C THR A 48 7.67 26.10 36.99
N LEU A 49 7.00 27.04 37.66
CA LEU A 49 6.52 28.27 36.99
C LEU A 49 7.70 29.16 36.56
N SER A 50 8.74 29.22 37.39
CA SER A 50 10.01 29.91 37.12
C SER A 50 10.72 29.34 35.89
N ILE A 51 10.78 28.00 35.76
CA ILE A 51 11.39 27.30 34.60
C ILE A 51 10.62 27.63 33.31
N VAL A 52 9.29 27.47 33.32
CA VAL A 52 8.47 27.74 32.13
C VAL A 52 8.57 29.20 31.70
N SER A 53 8.59 30.14 32.66
CA SER A 53 8.76 31.57 32.39
C SER A 53 10.07 31.91 31.67
N THR A 54 11.16 31.18 31.95
CA THR A 54 12.46 31.37 31.27
C THR A 54 12.55 30.76 29.88
N LEU A 55 11.59 29.92 29.47
CA LEU A 55 11.53 29.36 28.13
C LEU A 55 10.77 30.26 27.14
N ILE A 56 9.97 31.22 27.62
CA ILE A 56 9.25 32.16 26.77
C ILE A 56 10.26 32.99 25.96
N LYS A 57 10.07 33.06 24.64
CA LYS A 57 11.02 33.66 23.68
C LYS A 57 11.06 35.18 23.82
N THR A 58 12.08 35.67 24.52
CA THR A 58 12.19 37.07 24.97
C THR A 58 13.54 37.67 24.62
N ASP A 59 13.49 38.94 24.20
CA ASP A 59 14.66 39.76 23.94
C ASP A 59 15.11 40.41 25.28
N ASP A 60 16.40 40.28 25.60
CA ASP A 60 17.10 40.85 26.77
C ASP A 60 16.29 40.96 28.08
N PRO A 61 15.87 39.84 28.70
CA PRO A 61 15.14 39.86 29.96
C PRO A 61 15.99 40.39 31.12
N VAL A 62 15.48 41.40 31.83
CA VAL A 62 16.09 41.95 33.05
C VAL A 62 15.85 40.98 34.21
N ILE A 63 16.92 40.62 34.94
CA ILE A 63 16.87 39.69 36.07
C ILE A 63 17.45 40.36 37.33
N ASP A 64 16.64 40.51 38.37
CA ASP A 64 17.06 40.98 39.69
C ASP A 64 16.33 40.25 40.81
N HIS A 65 16.99 39.23 41.37
CA HIS A 65 16.48 38.41 42.47
C HIS A 65 16.18 39.19 43.78
N LYS A 66 16.54 40.49 43.89
CA LYS A 66 16.19 41.34 45.04
C LYS A 66 14.83 42.02 44.90
N GLN A 67 14.24 42.05 43.70
CA GLN A 67 12.97 42.73 43.44
C GLN A 67 11.76 41.82 43.69
N LEU A 68 10.60 42.44 43.87
CA LEU A 68 9.31 41.74 43.93
C LEU A 68 8.95 41.09 42.58
N VAL A 69 9.49 41.63 41.47
CA VAL A 69 9.30 41.15 40.10
C VAL A 69 10.68 40.78 39.52
N PRO A 70 11.27 39.60 39.88
CA PRO A 70 12.68 39.32 39.64
C PRO A 70 13.05 38.91 38.21
N TYR A 71 12.08 38.61 37.34
CA TYR A 71 12.31 38.32 35.92
C TYR A 71 11.37 39.16 35.06
N GLN A 72 11.94 39.94 34.13
CA GLN A 72 11.24 41.02 33.46
C GLN A 72 11.59 41.17 31.97
N SER A 73 10.66 40.83 31.08
CA SER A 73 10.72 41.12 29.64
C SER A 73 9.42 41.76 29.14
N LEU A 74 9.38 42.19 27.87
CA LEU A 74 8.16 42.76 27.26
C LEU A 74 7.03 41.74 27.05
N LYS A 75 7.34 40.43 27.04
CA LYS A 75 6.35 39.35 26.85
C LYS A 75 6.01 38.59 28.14
N VAL A 76 6.87 38.62 29.17
CA VAL A 76 6.61 37.93 30.45
C VAL A 76 7.16 38.69 31.66
N ARG A 77 6.40 38.67 32.76
CA ARG A 77 6.85 39.09 34.10
C ARG A 77 6.59 37.99 35.13
N VAL A 78 7.59 37.69 35.97
CA VAL A 78 7.43 36.81 37.14
C VAL A 78 7.36 37.65 38.40
N VAL A 79 6.35 37.42 39.23
CA VAL A 79 6.15 38.06 40.53
C VAL A 79 6.45 37.02 41.64
N ASN A 80 7.40 37.35 42.52
CA ASN A 80 7.66 36.56 43.73
C ASN A 80 6.40 36.52 44.61
N GLY A 81 6.07 35.38 45.21
CA GLY A 81 4.81 35.20 45.92
C GLY A 81 4.68 36.02 47.21
N PRO A 82 3.50 35.99 47.85
CA PRO A 82 3.27 36.63 49.14
C PRO A 82 4.05 35.92 50.26
N LYS A 83 4.27 36.63 51.36
CA LYS A 83 4.84 36.07 52.60
C LYS A 83 3.96 34.95 53.16
N ASN A 84 4.55 34.09 53.99
CA ASN A 84 3.84 33.01 54.68
C ASN A 84 2.66 33.51 55.54
N ASP A 85 2.76 34.74 56.07
CA ASP A 85 1.73 35.41 56.87
C ASP A 85 0.59 36.05 56.04
N GLY A 86 0.69 36.06 54.70
CA GLY A 86 -0.28 36.70 53.80
C GLY A 86 -0.30 38.24 53.81
N THR A 87 0.53 38.89 54.63
CA THR A 87 0.43 40.35 54.92
C THR A 87 0.62 41.26 53.72
N ASN A 88 1.22 40.76 52.62
CA ASN A 88 1.45 41.52 51.40
C ASN A 88 0.73 40.94 50.16
N VAL A 89 -0.34 40.14 50.31
CA VAL A 89 -1.17 39.69 49.18
C VAL A 89 -1.68 40.86 48.32
N GLY A 90 -2.13 41.97 48.92
CA GLY A 90 -2.54 43.17 48.18
C GLY A 90 -1.42 43.85 47.38
N GLU A 91 -0.17 43.73 47.85
CA GLU A 91 1.03 44.19 47.11
C GLU A 91 1.19 43.39 45.82
N LYS A 92 0.96 42.06 45.87
CA LYS A 92 1.07 41.18 44.70
C LYS A 92 -0.03 41.42 43.68
N ILE A 93 -1.29 41.50 44.13
CA ILE A 93 -2.44 41.77 43.26
C ILE A 93 -2.27 43.14 42.57
N GLY A 94 -1.95 44.20 43.32
CA GLY A 94 -1.80 45.54 42.74
C GLY A 94 -0.61 45.67 41.79
N ILE A 95 0.51 44.99 42.06
CA ILE A 95 1.65 44.92 41.13
C ILE A 95 1.30 44.11 39.87
N GLY A 96 0.70 42.93 40.02
CA GLY A 96 0.29 42.06 38.91
C GLY A 96 -0.72 42.74 37.98
N LEU A 97 -1.75 43.35 38.57
CA LEU A 97 -2.72 44.19 37.86
C LEU A 97 -2.04 45.35 37.12
N GLY A 98 -1.14 46.08 37.78
CA GLY A 98 -0.39 47.16 37.14
C GLY A 98 0.48 46.68 35.97
N ILE A 99 1.07 45.49 36.07
CA ILE A 99 1.82 44.85 34.98
C ILE A 99 0.89 44.50 33.80
N ALA A 100 -0.26 43.89 34.07
CA ALA A 100 -1.24 43.48 33.05
C ALA A 100 -1.86 44.69 32.32
N LEU A 101 -2.25 45.74 33.04
CA LEU A 101 -2.75 46.99 32.45
C LEU A 101 -1.67 47.68 31.60
N ASN A 102 -0.41 47.65 32.05
CA ASN A 102 0.71 48.14 31.24
C ASN A 102 0.96 47.28 29.98
N ALA A 103 0.59 46.00 29.95
CA ALA A 103 0.64 45.17 28.74
C ALA A 103 -0.47 45.54 27.75
N LEU A 104 -1.70 45.74 28.23
CA LEU A 104 -2.82 46.24 27.44
C LEU A 104 -2.51 47.60 26.80
N VAL A 105 -1.84 48.49 27.52
CA VAL A 105 -1.37 49.79 26.99
C VAL A 105 -0.36 49.66 25.84
N ARG A 106 0.44 48.59 25.80
CA ARG A 106 1.35 48.30 24.67
C ARG A 106 0.66 47.59 23.49
N GLY A 107 -0.63 47.31 23.61
CA GLY A 107 -1.44 46.59 22.61
C GLY A 107 -1.48 45.06 22.80
N GLN A 108 -0.95 44.52 23.89
CA GLN A 108 -0.96 43.08 24.19
C GLN A 108 -2.32 42.71 24.80
N THR A 109 -3.28 42.32 23.94
CA THR A 109 -4.69 42.06 24.33
C THR A 109 -4.97 40.61 24.74
N GLU A 110 -4.05 39.69 24.50
CA GLU A 110 -4.17 38.27 24.84
C GLU A 110 -3.34 38.01 26.12
N LEU A 111 -3.98 38.02 27.29
CA LEU A 111 -3.29 37.92 28.58
C LEU A 111 -3.35 36.49 29.13
N ASN A 112 -2.18 35.92 29.40
CA ASN A 112 -2.03 34.60 30.00
C ASN A 112 -1.54 34.74 31.44
N GLU A 113 -2.20 34.12 32.41
CA GLU A 113 -1.68 34.04 33.79
C GLU A 113 -1.42 32.59 34.21
N ILE A 114 -0.25 32.36 34.79
CA ILE A 114 0.11 31.07 35.40
C ILE A 114 0.42 31.26 36.89
N GLY A 115 -0.24 30.49 37.75
CA GLY A 115 -0.19 30.71 39.20
C GLY A 115 -0.18 29.43 40.03
N HIS A 116 0.38 29.49 41.24
CA HIS A 116 0.39 28.39 42.21
C HIS A 116 0.02 28.89 43.61
N SER A 117 -0.67 28.08 44.43
CA SER A 117 -0.97 28.43 45.82
C SER A 117 -1.75 29.76 45.91
N ARG A 118 -1.37 30.70 46.80
CA ARG A 118 -1.92 32.07 46.78
C ARG A 118 -1.79 32.76 45.44
N GLY A 119 -0.70 32.58 44.70
CA GLY A 119 -0.50 33.21 43.39
C GLY A 119 -1.61 32.87 42.39
N GLY A 120 -2.16 31.65 42.47
CA GLY A 120 -3.35 31.25 41.70
C GLY A 120 -4.62 32.00 42.11
N VAL A 121 -4.79 32.29 43.40
CA VAL A 121 -5.92 33.07 43.93
C VAL A 121 -5.74 34.57 43.61
N GLU A 122 -4.51 35.07 43.69
CA GLU A 122 -4.14 36.42 43.27
C GLU A 122 -4.46 36.64 41.78
N SER A 123 -4.13 35.68 40.90
CA SER A 123 -4.52 35.73 39.48
C SER A 123 -6.03 35.73 39.23
N ILE A 124 -6.82 34.96 39.99
CA ILE A 124 -8.30 35.03 39.90
C ILE A 124 -8.78 36.45 40.22
N LEU A 125 -8.25 37.06 41.29
CA LEU A 125 -8.63 38.44 41.62
C LEU A 125 -8.13 39.47 40.60
N ILE A 126 -6.90 39.33 40.06
CA ILE A 126 -6.40 40.20 38.99
C ILE A 126 -7.35 40.15 37.77
N ALA A 127 -7.82 38.97 37.38
CA ALA A 127 -8.82 38.83 36.32
C ALA A 127 -10.15 39.55 36.65
N HIS A 128 -10.62 39.50 37.90
CA HIS A 128 -11.80 40.25 38.34
C HIS A 128 -11.58 41.77 38.28
N GLU A 129 -10.40 42.27 38.65
CA GLU A 129 -10.07 43.69 38.55
C GLU A 129 -10.01 44.16 37.08
N ILE A 130 -9.38 43.38 36.18
CA ILE A 130 -9.31 43.73 34.75
C ILE A 130 -10.71 43.69 34.11
N ASN A 131 -11.59 42.76 34.52
CA ASN A 131 -12.99 42.75 34.09
C ASN A 131 -13.74 44.02 34.55
N ALA A 132 -13.62 44.38 35.84
CA ALA A 132 -14.26 45.58 36.38
C ALA A 132 -13.74 46.87 35.72
N ILE A 133 -12.45 46.94 35.37
CA ILE A 133 -11.88 48.05 34.60
C ILE A 133 -12.42 48.05 33.16
N LYS A 134 -12.54 46.90 32.49
CA LYS A 134 -13.09 46.77 31.12
C LYS A 134 -14.52 47.33 31.04
N GLU A 135 -15.31 47.11 32.08
CA GLU A 135 -16.67 47.66 32.21
C GLU A 135 -16.64 49.17 32.51
N ALA A 136 -15.93 49.58 33.57
CA ALA A 136 -15.94 50.95 34.08
C ALA A 136 -15.23 51.99 33.19
N ILE A 137 -14.18 51.62 32.45
CA ILE A 137 -13.38 52.56 31.65
C ILE A 137 -14.19 53.25 30.53
N ASN A 138 -15.31 52.67 30.12
CA ASN A 138 -16.19 53.24 29.11
C ASN A 138 -16.87 54.53 29.60
N SER A 139 -17.31 54.59 30.86
CA SER A 139 -17.92 55.79 31.46
C SER A 139 -16.88 56.85 31.87
N CYS A 140 -15.63 56.44 32.10
CA CYS A 140 -14.53 57.36 32.42
C CYS A 140 -14.10 58.18 31.18
N GLN A 141 -13.84 59.47 31.36
CA GLN A 141 -13.39 60.39 30.30
C GLN A 141 -11.87 60.59 30.28
N ASN A 142 -11.19 60.39 31.42
CA ASN A 142 -9.77 60.67 31.62
C ASN A 142 -9.16 59.75 32.70
N PHE A 143 -7.85 59.84 32.92
CA PHE A 143 -7.14 59.03 33.92
C PHE A 143 -7.68 59.26 35.34
N GLU A 144 -7.92 60.51 35.73
CA GLU A 144 -8.35 60.87 37.09
C GLU A 144 -9.71 60.24 37.47
N GLN A 145 -10.66 60.19 36.52
CA GLN A 145 -11.96 59.56 36.73
C GLN A 145 -11.83 58.04 36.93
N LEU A 146 -10.98 57.37 36.14
CA LEU A 146 -10.72 55.93 36.30
C LEU A 146 -10.09 55.61 37.66
N ILE A 147 -9.15 56.44 38.13
CA ILE A 147 -8.52 56.27 39.44
C ILE A 147 -9.53 56.48 40.58
N LYS A 148 -10.41 57.50 40.48
CA LYS A 148 -11.50 57.71 41.46
C LYS A 148 -12.45 56.53 41.52
N GLU A 149 -12.80 55.95 40.38
CA GLU A 149 -13.68 54.78 40.30
C GLU A 149 -13.03 53.52 40.91
N LEU A 150 -11.76 53.26 40.62
CA LEU A 150 -11.00 52.17 41.26
C LEU A 150 -10.90 52.31 42.79
N VAL A 151 -10.66 53.53 43.27
CA VAL A 151 -10.69 53.84 44.72
C VAL A 151 -12.09 53.60 45.31
N ARG A 152 -13.16 53.97 44.60
CA ARG A 152 -14.56 53.73 45.03
C ARG A 152 -14.86 52.24 45.16
N GLN A 153 -14.51 51.44 44.15
CA GLN A 153 -14.72 49.98 44.15
C GLN A 153 -13.97 49.30 45.30
N GLN A 154 -12.70 49.64 45.52
CA GLN A 154 -11.94 49.10 46.65
C GLN A 154 -12.55 49.49 48.00
N ALA A 155 -12.94 50.76 48.16
CA ALA A 155 -13.59 51.26 49.37
C ALA A 155 -14.99 50.66 49.61
N GLU A 156 -15.64 50.10 48.58
CA GLU A 156 -16.90 49.37 48.73
C GLU A 156 -16.69 47.92 49.16
N ARG A 157 -15.74 47.21 48.56
CA ARG A 157 -15.35 45.85 49.00
C ARG A 157 -14.92 45.84 50.46
N GLN A 158 -14.17 46.85 50.90
CA GLN A 158 -13.73 47.01 52.30
C GLN A 158 -14.84 47.37 53.31
N LYS A 159 -16.07 47.68 52.87
CA LYS A 159 -17.24 47.83 53.77
C LYS A 159 -17.86 46.48 54.14
N GLU A 160 -17.69 45.45 53.30
CA GLU A 160 -18.22 44.12 53.60
C GLU A 160 -17.35 43.43 54.65
N LYS A 161 -17.83 43.38 55.90
CA LYS A 161 -17.14 42.81 57.07
C LYS A 161 -16.69 41.35 56.93
N ARG A 162 -17.11 40.65 55.87
CA ARG A 162 -16.71 39.26 55.57
C ARG A 162 -15.52 39.18 54.61
N TYR A 163 -15.19 40.23 53.85
CA TYR A 163 -14.00 40.24 52.99
C TYR A 163 -12.85 40.93 53.71
N ASN A 164 -11.64 40.39 53.55
CA ASN A 164 -10.42 40.98 54.12
C ASN A 164 -9.28 41.11 53.11
N THR A 165 -9.58 41.09 51.81
CA THR A 165 -8.65 41.42 50.72
C THR A 165 -7.95 42.77 50.99
N PRO A 166 -6.60 42.79 51.12
CA PRO A 166 -5.86 44.01 51.47
C PRO A 166 -5.95 45.11 50.41
N ASP A 167 -5.37 46.28 50.71
CA ASP A 167 -5.29 47.39 49.74
C ASP A 167 -4.40 47.02 48.53
N ILE A 168 -5.03 47.01 47.35
CA ILE A 168 -4.39 46.81 46.04
C ILE A 168 -4.08 48.12 45.32
N ILE A 169 -4.69 49.24 45.74
CA ILE A 169 -4.67 50.51 45.01
C ILE A 169 -3.35 51.24 45.23
N LYS A 170 -2.86 51.34 46.47
CA LYS A 170 -1.54 51.93 46.74
C LYS A 170 -0.39 51.16 46.06
N PRO A 171 -0.35 49.82 46.04
CA PRO A 171 0.58 49.06 45.21
C PRO A 171 0.40 49.31 43.71
N LEU A 172 -0.84 49.31 43.19
CA LEU A 172 -1.13 49.59 41.78
C LEU A 172 -0.55 50.95 41.33
N PHE A 173 -0.71 52.00 42.13
CA PHE A 173 -0.16 53.33 41.83
C PHE A 173 1.37 53.36 41.68
N THR A 174 2.10 52.35 42.17
CA THR A 174 3.56 52.25 41.94
C THR A 174 3.91 51.84 40.51
N GLN A 175 2.97 51.22 39.79
CA GLN A 175 3.14 50.71 38.42
C GLN A 175 2.59 51.67 37.34
N LEU A 176 1.89 52.74 37.74
CA LEU A 176 1.26 53.70 36.84
C LEU A 176 2.19 54.90 36.55
N PRO A 177 2.03 55.57 35.39
CA PRO A 177 2.73 56.82 35.09
C PRO A 177 2.44 57.93 36.12
N LYS A 178 3.42 58.81 36.33
CA LYS A 178 3.40 59.83 37.40
C LYS A 178 3.17 61.26 36.92
N ASP A 179 3.47 61.55 35.66
CA ASP A 179 3.21 62.84 35.02
C ASP A 179 1.89 62.80 34.24
N ASN A 180 1.21 63.95 34.19
CA ASN A 180 -0.14 64.06 33.63
C ASN A 180 -0.20 63.70 32.13
N VAL A 181 0.90 63.90 31.38
CA VAL A 181 0.93 63.63 29.93
C VAL A 181 0.99 62.13 29.67
N ALA A 182 1.90 61.42 30.34
CA ALA A 182 1.96 59.96 30.28
C ALA A 182 0.71 59.30 30.88
N GLN A 183 0.08 59.90 31.89
CA GLN A 183 -1.20 59.42 32.46
C GLN A 183 -2.34 59.44 31.45
N GLU A 184 -2.55 60.55 30.74
CA GLU A 184 -3.61 60.61 29.72
C GLU A 184 -3.28 59.78 28.47
N GLN A 185 -2.00 59.68 28.07
CA GLN A 185 -1.59 58.74 27.02
C GLN A 185 -1.89 57.29 27.42
N TRP A 186 -1.50 56.89 28.62
CA TRP A 186 -1.76 55.56 29.18
C TRP A 186 -3.26 55.25 29.27
N PHE A 187 -4.08 56.22 29.71
CA PHE A 187 -5.53 56.05 29.79
C PHE A 187 -6.17 55.84 28.41
N ASN A 188 -5.80 56.66 27.42
CA ASN A 188 -6.34 56.55 26.06
C ASN A 188 -5.92 55.24 25.37
N GLU A 189 -4.67 54.81 25.57
CA GLU A 189 -4.20 53.50 25.09
C GLU A 189 -4.92 52.33 25.78
N LEU A 190 -5.06 52.37 27.11
CA LEU A 190 -5.78 51.33 27.84
C LEU A 190 -7.23 51.25 27.36
N LYS A 191 -7.94 52.38 27.29
CA LYS A 191 -9.34 52.44 26.84
C LYS A 191 -9.53 51.90 25.41
N ARG A 192 -8.58 52.16 24.52
CA ARG A 192 -8.60 51.63 23.14
C ARG A 192 -8.40 50.11 23.07
N ASN A 193 -7.54 49.57 23.93
CA ASN A 193 -7.06 48.19 23.79
C ASN A 193 -7.84 47.22 24.71
N ILE A 194 -8.26 47.63 25.91
CA ILE A 194 -8.97 46.77 26.88
C ILE A 194 -10.36 46.32 26.41
N ALA A 195 -11.02 47.04 25.50
CA ALA A 195 -12.26 46.54 24.89
C ALA A 195 -12.08 45.14 24.25
N LYS A 196 -10.87 44.87 23.73
CA LYS A 196 -10.49 43.63 23.03
C LYS A 196 -9.81 42.58 23.93
N VAL A 197 -9.66 42.83 25.23
CA VAL A 197 -8.93 41.90 26.11
C VAL A 197 -9.65 40.56 26.23
N SER A 198 -8.87 39.49 26.13
CA SER A 198 -9.19 38.14 26.60
C SER A 198 -8.14 37.71 27.63
N MET A 199 -8.55 36.85 28.56
CA MET A 199 -7.64 36.22 29.53
C MET A 199 -7.70 34.70 29.44
N SER A 200 -6.57 34.06 29.70
CA SER A 200 -6.49 32.62 29.94
C SER A 200 -5.69 32.32 31.20
N LEU A 201 -6.15 31.38 32.02
CA LEU A 201 -5.58 31.06 33.34
C LEU A 201 -5.10 29.60 33.39
N PHE A 202 -3.92 29.37 33.96
CA PHE A 202 -3.49 28.04 34.40
C PHE A 202 -3.10 28.08 35.88
N ILE A 203 -3.86 27.39 36.72
CA ILE A 203 -3.81 27.54 38.17
C ILE A 203 -3.52 26.21 38.86
N ILE A 204 -2.40 26.17 39.58
CA ILE A 204 -1.97 25.03 40.38
C ILE A 204 -2.43 25.23 41.82
N ASP A 205 -3.34 24.37 42.28
CA ASP A 205 -3.73 24.17 43.67
C ASP A 205 -4.01 25.49 44.43
N PRO A 206 -5.07 26.24 44.05
CA PRO A 206 -5.29 27.61 44.50
C PRO A 206 -5.72 27.64 45.97
N VAL A 207 -4.86 28.14 46.85
CA VAL A 207 -5.07 28.15 48.31
C VAL A 207 -5.09 29.60 48.82
N PRO A 208 -6.24 30.13 49.30
CA PRO A 208 -6.28 31.45 49.95
C PRO A 208 -5.70 31.40 51.36
N GLY A 209 -5.78 30.23 52.01
CA GLY A 209 -5.46 30.01 53.42
C GLY A 209 -6.68 30.23 54.32
N ASP A 210 -6.97 29.23 55.15
CA ASP A 210 -8.17 29.10 55.98
C ASP A 210 -7.87 29.10 57.50
N VAL A 211 -6.60 29.25 57.90
CA VAL A 211 -6.12 29.19 59.30
C VAL A 211 -5.62 30.55 59.81
N TRP A 212 -6.01 30.94 61.03
CA TRP A 212 -5.59 32.22 61.63
C TRP A 212 -4.09 32.23 61.96
N PRO A 213 -3.36 33.35 61.78
CA PRO A 213 -3.80 34.68 61.30
C PRO A 213 -3.84 34.80 59.78
N VAL A 214 -3.58 33.72 59.06
CA VAL A 214 -3.35 33.66 57.61
C VAL A 214 -4.64 33.53 56.78
N THR A 215 -5.81 33.69 57.39
CA THR A 215 -7.11 33.46 56.77
C THR A 215 -7.48 34.58 55.79
N TRP A 216 -7.75 34.24 54.52
CA TRP A 216 -8.17 35.19 53.49
C TRP A 216 -9.58 34.84 52.98
N TYR A 217 -10.45 35.84 52.94
CA TYR A 217 -11.86 35.78 52.55
C TYR A 217 -12.17 36.81 51.45
N ASP A 218 -12.71 36.35 50.31
CA ASP A 218 -13.27 37.15 49.22
C ASP A 218 -14.27 36.25 48.47
N SER A 219 -15.47 36.74 48.13
CA SER A 219 -16.45 35.92 47.41
C SER A 219 -16.05 35.63 45.96
N ARG A 220 -15.18 36.47 45.38
CA ARG A 220 -14.71 36.36 44.00
C ARG A 220 -13.77 35.17 43.76
N PHE A 221 -13.27 34.54 44.83
CA PHE A 221 -12.55 33.28 44.74
C PHE A 221 -13.36 32.15 44.08
N PHE A 222 -14.68 32.18 44.20
CA PHE A 222 -15.54 31.08 43.75
C PHE A 222 -16.06 31.26 42.31
N THR A 223 -15.64 32.32 41.60
CA THR A 223 -16.08 32.59 40.22
C THR A 223 -14.93 33.00 39.31
N ILE A 224 -14.96 32.53 38.06
CA ILE A 224 -14.04 32.92 36.98
C ILE A 224 -14.75 33.98 36.11
N PRO A 225 -14.26 35.24 36.04
CA PRO A 225 -14.99 36.35 35.41
C PRO A 225 -15.02 36.27 33.87
N PRO A 226 -16.02 36.84 33.17
CA PRO A 226 -16.29 36.57 31.73
C PRO A 226 -15.18 36.97 30.76
N ILE A 227 -14.25 37.83 31.19
CA ILE A 227 -12.99 38.17 30.52
C ILE A 227 -12.09 36.94 30.27
N VAL A 228 -12.13 35.95 31.17
CA VAL A 228 -11.36 34.71 31.06
C VAL A 228 -12.09 33.76 30.12
N LYS A 229 -11.46 33.36 29.02
CA LYS A 229 -12.05 32.46 28.02
C LYS A 229 -11.60 31.02 28.16
N TYR A 230 -10.45 30.79 28.78
CA TYR A 230 -9.98 29.46 29.15
C TYR A 230 -9.38 29.47 30.56
N ALA A 231 -9.71 28.47 31.37
CA ALA A 231 -9.07 28.22 32.65
C ALA A 231 -8.82 26.72 32.84
N GLU A 232 -7.58 26.32 33.16
CA GLU A 232 -7.27 24.98 33.67
C GLU A 232 -6.82 25.07 35.14
N ILE A 233 -7.43 24.27 36.00
CA ILE A 233 -7.14 24.24 37.44
C ILE A 233 -6.77 22.83 37.89
N VAL A 234 -5.62 22.67 38.54
CA VAL A 234 -5.09 21.36 38.95
C VAL A 234 -5.01 21.25 40.47
N TYR A 235 -5.60 20.19 41.05
CA TYR A 235 -5.66 19.95 42.49
C TYR A 235 -4.81 18.74 42.92
N TYR A 236 -4.17 18.81 44.09
CA TYR A 236 -3.36 17.70 44.62
C TYR A 236 -4.13 16.76 45.57
N GLU A 237 -4.07 15.45 45.33
CA GLU A 237 -4.88 14.43 46.05
C GLU A 237 -4.35 14.07 47.45
N ASN A 238 -3.04 14.20 47.67
CA ASN A 238 -2.33 13.75 48.88
C ASN A 238 -1.80 14.92 49.72
N GLU A 239 -2.33 16.14 49.54
CA GLU A 239 -2.13 17.24 50.49
C GLU A 239 -3.13 17.12 51.64
N HIS A 240 -2.70 16.50 52.73
CA HIS A 240 -3.56 16.14 53.86
C HIS A 240 -3.31 17.03 55.09
N SER A 241 -2.72 18.23 54.94
CA SER A 241 -2.71 19.23 56.03
C SER A 241 -4.14 19.60 56.43
N ASP A 242 -4.49 19.45 57.71
CA ASP A 242 -5.87 19.67 58.21
C ASP A 242 -6.30 21.14 58.14
N TRP A 243 -5.35 22.07 58.17
CA TRP A 243 -5.57 23.51 58.05
C TRP A 243 -4.49 24.18 57.18
N GLY A 244 -4.78 25.38 56.68
CA GLY A 244 -3.89 26.25 55.91
C GLY A 244 -3.83 25.95 54.40
N PHE A 245 -4.24 24.76 53.97
CA PHE A 245 -4.03 24.24 52.59
C PHE A 245 -5.30 23.71 51.90
N THR A 246 -6.47 24.08 52.39
CA THR A 246 -7.74 23.88 51.68
C THR A 246 -7.79 24.76 50.42
N PRO A 247 -7.92 24.19 49.20
CA PRO A 247 -7.98 24.96 47.97
C PRO A 247 -9.41 25.43 47.66
N ILE A 248 -9.55 26.54 46.95
CA ILE A 248 -10.84 27.04 46.45
C ILE A 248 -11.29 26.28 45.20
N TYR A 249 -12.60 26.07 45.06
CA TYR A 249 -13.21 25.47 43.87
C TYR A 249 -14.07 26.52 43.14
N PRO A 250 -13.54 27.23 42.13
CA PRO A 250 -14.31 28.22 41.37
C PRO A 250 -15.17 27.60 40.27
N GLU A 251 -16.22 28.34 39.91
CA GLU A 251 -17.16 28.05 38.83
C GLU A 251 -17.11 29.13 37.73
N ALA A 252 -17.53 28.80 36.51
CA ALA A 252 -17.60 29.78 35.42
C ALA A 252 -18.77 30.75 35.66
N SER A 253 -18.56 32.05 35.42
CA SER A 253 -19.64 33.04 35.51
C SER A 253 -20.49 33.13 34.23
N ASP A 254 -19.95 32.63 33.13
CA ASP A 254 -20.56 32.53 31.79
C ASP A 254 -20.21 31.15 31.20
N PRO A 255 -20.86 30.05 31.65
CA PRO A 255 -20.48 28.68 31.26
C PRO A 255 -20.64 28.37 29.76
N GLU A 256 -21.41 29.18 29.02
CA GLU A 256 -21.60 29.03 27.58
C GLU A 256 -20.41 29.58 26.77
N ASN A 257 -19.72 30.61 27.29
CA ASN A 257 -18.62 31.29 26.61
C ASN A 257 -17.29 31.23 27.39
N GLN A 258 -17.12 30.25 28.29
CA GLN A 258 -15.90 30.02 29.07
C GLN A 258 -15.56 28.53 29.17
N VAL A 259 -14.34 28.15 28.77
CA VAL A 259 -13.82 26.79 28.98
C VAL A 259 -13.17 26.71 30.36
N LEU A 260 -13.70 25.87 31.27
CA LEU A 260 -13.17 25.67 32.62
C LEU A 260 -12.86 24.20 32.89
N ILE A 261 -11.61 23.81 32.66
CA ILE A 261 -11.07 22.46 32.92
C ILE A 261 -10.60 22.37 34.37
N ARG A 262 -10.93 21.25 35.03
CA ARG A 262 -10.47 20.95 36.39
C ARG A 262 -9.97 19.52 36.47
N ASN A 263 -8.76 19.30 37.00
CA ASN A 263 -8.11 17.98 37.06
C ASN A 263 -7.51 17.74 38.45
N THR A 264 -7.42 16.47 38.87
CA THR A 264 -6.56 16.08 40.00
C THR A 264 -5.22 15.54 39.53
N LEU A 265 -4.21 15.60 40.41
CA LEU A 265 -2.96 14.85 40.33
C LEU A 265 -2.56 14.34 41.73
N PRO A 266 -1.90 13.18 41.84
CA PRO A 266 -1.37 12.71 43.12
C PRO A 266 -0.16 13.55 43.57
N GLY A 267 0.02 13.69 44.88
CA GLY A 267 1.04 14.53 45.51
C GLY A 267 0.51 15.40 46.64
N HIS A 268 1.42 16.02 47.39
CA HIS A 268 1.14 17.17 48.28
C HIS A 268 1.24 18.52 47.53
N HIS A 269 0.92 19.64 48.19
CA HIS A 269 0.80 20.99 47.62
C HIS A 269 2.00 21.46 46.77
N GLY A 270 3.21 21.02 47.11
CA GLY A 270 4.45 21.39 46.42
C GLY A 270 4.85 20.46 45.27
N THR A 271 4.17 19.32 45.06
CA THR A 271 4.69 18.20 44.26
C THR A 271 4.99 18.59 42.81
N GLY A 272 4.05 19.25 42.13
CA GLY A 272 4.23 19.68 40.74
C GLY A 272 5.03 20.96 40.56
N SER A 273 5.42 21.66 41.64
CA SER A 273 6.32 22.82 41.61
C SER A 273 7.78 22.41 41.93
N ALA A 274 7.99 21.47 42.86
CA ALA A 274 9.30 21.06 43.37
C ALA A 274 9.88 19.75 42.78
N GLY A 275 9.04 18.79 42.38
CA GLY A 275 9.47 17.51 41.80
C GLY A 275 10.44 16.70 42.66
N SER A 276 10.19 16.65 43.97
CA SER A 276 11.01 15.95 44.98
C SER A 276 10.26 14.76 45.59
N ASN A 277 10.99 13.76 46.10
CA ASN A 277 10.42 12.67 46.92
C ASN A 277 10.17 13.10 48.39
N ALA A 278 10.37 14.38 48.71
CA ALA A 278 10.20 14.93 50.05
C ALA A 278 8.79 15.47 50.30
N SER A 279 8.30 15.26 51.52
CA SER A 279 7.07 15.86 52.05
C SER A 279 7.23 17.36 52.35
N GLN A 280 6.15 18.00 52.76
CA GLN A 280 6.08 19.40 53.16
C GLN A 280 7.10 19.76 54.27
N ARG A 281 7.55 18.77 55.06
CA ARG A 281 8.57 18.92 56.12
C ARG A 281 10.00 18.64 55.65
N SER A 282 10.23 18.65 54.33
CA SER A 282 11.54 18.38 53.69
C SER A 282 12.13 17.00 54.05
N LYS A 283 11.27 16.02 54.38
CA LYS A 283 11.66 14.63 54.66
C LYS A 283 11.28 13.71 53.51
N VAL A 284 12.20 12.88 53.02
CA VAL A 284 11.91 11.86 52.01
C VAL A 284 10.96 10.81 52.60
N VAL A 285 9.81 10.60 51.96
CA VAL A 285 8.79 9.62 52.42
C VAL A 285 8.39 8.58 51.37
N SER A 286 8.69 8.80 50.09
CA SER A 286 8.42 7.79 49.05
C SER A 286 9.19 6.49 49.32
N PRO A 287 8.54 5.30 49.26
CA PRO A 287 9.19 4.00 49.45
C PRO A 287 10.36 3.73 48.50
N GLU A 288 11.23 2.79 48.86
CA GLU A 288 12.39 2.42 48.03
C GLU A 288 11.98 2.04 46.59
N ASN A 289 12.85 2.38 45.63
CA ASN A 289 12.63 2.28 44.17
C ASN A 289 11.54 3.18 43.57
N THR A 290 10.58 3.69 44.35
CA THR A 290 9.47 4.56 43.89
C THR A 290 9.83 6.06 43.84
N LYS A 291 9.09 6.85 43.04
CA LYS A 291 9.37 8.29 42.80
C LYS A 291 8.11 9.12 42.56
N SER A 292 7.89 10.16 43.37
CA SER A 292 6.83 11.16 43.16
C SER A 292 7.23 12.31 42.22
N THR A 293 8.41 12.24 41.59
CA THR A 293 8.95 13.34 40.76
C THR A 293 8.36 13.47 39.35
N HIS A 294 7.35 12.68 38.98
CA HIS A 294 6.82 12.66 37.60
C HIS A 294 5.77 13.77 37.37
N VAL A 295 4.96 14.08 38.38
CA VAL A 295 3.94 15.14 38.36
C VAL A 295 4.51 16.53 38.03
N GLN A 296 5.73 16.87 38.48
CA GLN A 296 6.40 18.13 38.09
C GLN A 296 6.60 18.24 36.56
N LYS A 297 6.86 17.11 35.88
CA LYS A 297 7.19 17.12 34.45
C LYS A 297 5.94 17.16 33.60
N LEU A 298 4.90 16.45 34.02
CA LEU A 298 3.56 16.63 33.46
C LEU A 298 3.10 18.08 33.62
N MET A 299 3.33 18.70 34.78
CA MET A 299 3.01 20.11 35.01
C MET A 299 3.77 21.06 34.07
N ILE A 300 5.08 20.86 33.87
CA ILE A 300 5.87 21.62 32.89
C ILE A 300 5.28 21.47 31.48
N PHE A 301 5.04 20.24 31.00
CA PHE A 301 4.48 20.04 29.65
C PHE A 301 3.03 20.55 29.52
N LYS A 302 2.22 20.52 30.60
CA LYS A 302 0.89 21.14 30.63
C LYS A 302 0.95 22.66 30.48
N LEU A 303 1.82 23.32 31.25
CA LEU A 303 2.03 24.77 31.14
C LEU A 303 2.58 25.17 29.75
N LEU A 304 3.48 24.37 29.17
CA LEU A 304 3.96 24.57 27.80
C LEU A 304 2.81 24.46 26.78
N ARG A 305 2.00 23.39 26.82
CA ARG A 305 0.82 23.21 25.96
C ARG A 305 -0.17 24.38 26.11
N PHE A 306 -0.48 24.75 27.34
CA PHE A 306 -1.38 25.86 27.67
C PHE A 306 -0.90 27.19 27.07
N LEU A 307 0.39 27.52 27.22
CA LEU A 307 0.95 28.77 26.71
C LEU A 307 1.06 28.76 25.18
N VAL A 308 1.45 27.64 24.54
CA VAL A 308 1.43 27.49 23.07
C VAL A 308 0.02 27.73 22.52
N ASN A 309 -0.99 27.07 23.10
CA ASN A 309 -2.39 27.21 22.69
C ASN A 309 -2.93 28.65 22.84
N HIS A 310 -2.28 29.50 23.63
CA HIS A 310 -2.64 30.90 23.84
C HIS A 310 -1.56 31.87 23.34
N GLY A 311 -0.92 31.53 22.21
CA GLY A 311 -0.13 32.47 21.41
C GLY A 311 1.24 32.83 21.98
N VAL A 312 1.82 32.01 22.86
CA VAL A 312 3.15 32.26 23.44
C VAL A 312 4.23 31.49 22.68
N GLU A 313 5.18 32.22 22.12
CA GLU A 313 6.37 31.64 21.51
C GLU A 313 7.39 31.19 22.57
N PHE A 314 8.03 30.05 22.32
CA PHE A 314 9.11 29.51 23.12
C PHE A 314 10.45 29.58 22.38
N LYS A 315 11.56 29.67 23.13
CA LYS A 315 12.90 29.36 22.60
C LYS A 315 13.11 27.85 22.59
N ASP A 316 14.26 27.39 22.07
CA ASP A 316 14.61 25.97 22.09
C ASP A 316 14.60 25.41 23.52
N ALA A 317 13.70 24.46 23.78
CA ALA A 317 13.57 23.85 25.11
C ALA A 317 14.65 22.78 25.40
N GLN A 318 15.57 22.48 24.46
CA GLN A 318 16.75 21.67 24.76
C GLN A 318 17.52 22.20 25.98
N GLU A 319 17.56 23.52 26.21
CA GLU A 319 18.21 24.10 27.40
C GLU A 319 17.75 23.47 28.72
N ILE A 320 16.46 23.13 28.86
CA ILE A 320 15.95 22.53 30.11
C ILE A 320 16.07 21.00 30.14
N PHE A 321 16.09 20.35 28.97
CA PHE A 321 16.20 18.89 28.84
C PHE A 321 17.64 18.40 28.60
N HIS A 322 18.63 19.30 28.44
CA HIS A 322 20.02 18.95 28.20
C HIS A 322 20.61 18.03 29.29
N GLU A 323 21.51 17.11 28.92
CA GLU A 323 21.91 15.93 29.70
C GLU A 323 22.26 16.20 31.17
N ARG A 324 22.85 17.37 31.45
CA ARG A 324 23.36 17.76 32.77
C ARG A 324 22.31 18.39 33.70
N THR A 325 21.16 18.82 33.17
CA THR A 325 20.11 19.47 33.98
C THR A 325 19.44 18.49 34.94
N GLY A 326 18.78 19.04 35.97
CA GLY A 326 17.93 18.26 36.89
C GLY A 326 16.71 17.57 36.23
N LEU A 327 16.44 17.89 34.96
CA LEU A 327 15.39 17.30 34.13
C LEU A 327 15.94 16.48 32.95
N GLY A 328 17.26 16.39 32.73
CA GLY A 328 17.82 16.06 31.42
C GLY A 328 18.07 14.58 31.10
N ARG A 329 19.14 13.98 31.64
CA ARG A 329 19.69 12.65 31.24
C ARG A 329 18.69 11.47 31.08
N LYS A 330 17.52 11.53 31.72
CA LYS A 330 16.46 10.48 31.63
C LYS A 330 15.23 10.91 30.83
N TYR A 331 15.26 12.09 30.23
CA TYR A 331 14.19 12.67 29.44
C TYR A 331 14.64 13.05 28.04
N ILE A 332 15.93 13.21 27.77
CA ILE A 332 16.48 13.08 26.40
C ILE A 332 16.04 11.73 25.83
N ALA A 333 16.37 10.62 26.48
CA ALA A 333 15.92 9.28 26.09
C ALA A 333 14.39 9.10 25.95
N PHE A 334 13.57 10.00 26.49
CA PHE A 334 12.11 10.03 26.33
C PHE A 334 11.66 10.87 25.11
N LEU A 335 12.44 11.90 24.76
CA LEU A 335 12.32 12.72 23.55
C LEU A 335 12.86 11.97 22.32
N ASP A 336 13.99 11.25 22.46
CA ASP A 336 14.52 10.28 21.49
C ASP A 336 13.46 9.19 21.20
N GLU A 337 12.82 8.67 22.25
CA GLU A 337 11.69 7.72 22.21
C GLU A 337 10.43 8.24 21.51
N ILE A 338 10.40 9.50 21.08
CA ILE A 338 9.35 10.13 20.26
C ILE A 338 9.93 10.90 19.05
N GLY A 339 11.19 10.68 18.68
CA GLY A 339 11.80 11.14 17.42
C GLY A 339 12.21 12.62 17.35
N ILE A 340 12.62 13.23 18.45
CA ILE A 340 12.98 14.67 18.51
C ILE A 340 14.51 14.85 18.53
N ASP A 341 15.12 14.74 17.35
CA ASP A 341 16.58 14.66 17.22
C ASP A 341 17.31 16.03 17.15
N ASN A 342 16.64 17.11 16.74
CA ASN A 342 17.27 18.41 16.44
C ASN A 342 16.45 19.59 16.97
N GLY A 343 16.85 20.14 18.13
CA GLY A 343 16.11 21.19 18.85
C GLY A 343 14.81 20.66 19.46
N VAL A 344 14.22 21.42 20.39
CA VAL A 344 12.88 21.15 20.92
C VAL A 344 11.98 22.35 20.62
N ASP A 345 11.36 22.30 19.45
CA ASP A 345 10.25 23.19 19.08
C ASP A 345 9.00 22.80 19.86
N VAL A 346 8.68 23.59 20.89
CA VAL A 346 7.57 23.33 21.82
C VAL A 346 6.21 23.26 21.09
N ALA A 347 6.05 23.96 19.97
CA ALA A 347 4.80 23.96 19.20
C ALA A 347 4.60 22.68 18.36
N LYS A 348 5.64 21.84 18.19
CA LYS A 348 5.59 20.57 17.44
C LYS A 348 5.55 19.32 18.34
N LEU A 349 5.44 19.49 19.66
CA LEU A 349 5.38 18.37 20.59
C LEU A 349 4.06 17.59 20.50
N ASP A 350 4.15 16.26 20.40
CA ASP A 350 3.00 15.36 20.63
C ASP A 350 2.65 15.34 22.12
N PHE A 351 2.01 16.42 22.58
CA PHE A 351 1.53 16.55 23.96
C PHE A 351 0.62 15.39 24.39
N PRO A 352 -0.32 14.86 23.57
CA PRO A 352 -1.08 13.67 23.92
C PRO A 352 -0.19 12.47 24.29
N THR A 353 0.78 12.08 23.44
CA THR A 353 1.69 10.97 23.73
C THR A 353 2.58 11.26 24.94
N ILE A 354 3.06 12.50 25.09
CA ILE A 354 3.90 12.92 26.23
C ILE A 354 3.11 12.83 27.54
N PHE A 355 1.88 13.37 27.58
CA PHE A 355 1.02 13.34 28.77
C PHE A 355 0.69 11.90 29.14
N ARG A 356 0.28 11.07 28.16
CA ARG A 356 -0.04 9.66 28.35
C ARG A 356 1.14 8.87 28.94
N LYS A 357 2.33 8.94 28.31
CA LYS A 357 3.55 8.28 28.84
C LYS A 357 3.94 8.81 30.23
N LEU A 358 3.64 10.06 30.58
CA LEU A 358 3.91 10.60 31.92
C LEU A 358 2.89 10.13 32.95
N TYR A 359 1.60 10.04 32.58
CA TYR A 359 0.56 9.44 33.41
C TYR A 359 0.83 7.96 33.68
N ASP A 360 1.27 7.18 32.69
CA ASP A 360 1.77 5.80 32.86
C ASP A 360 2.80 5.72 34.00
N LYS A 361 3.78 6.65 34.05
CA LYS A 361 4.81 6.68 35.11
C LYS A 361 4.29 7.21 36.44
N ILE A 362 3.29 8.09 36.46
CA ILE A 362 2.65 8.58 37.69
C ILE A 362 1.86 7.43 38.34
N TYR A 363 1.04 6.72 37.55
CA TYR A 363 0.26 5.55 37.94
C TYR A 363 1.17 4.42 38.47
N ALA A 364 2.22 4.05 37.72
CA ALA A 364 3.23 3.08 38.15
C ALA A 364 4.10 3.53 39.35
N ASN A 365 3.90 4.74 39.88
CA ASN A 365 4.54 5.23 41.10
C ASN A 365 3.51 5.68 42.17
N ARG A 366 2.24 5.26 42.09
CA ARG A 366 1.14 5.70 42.97
C ARG A 366 1.52 5.72 44.47
N ALA A 367 2.13 4.64 44.97
CA ALA A 367 2.61 4.50 46.34
C ALA A 367 3.63 5.59 46.78
N ALA A 368 4.40 6.16 45.84
CA ALA A 368 5.34 7.26 46.12
C ALA A 368 4.66 8.57 46.51
N TYR A 369 3.41 8.76 46.06
CA TYR A 369 2.57 9.92 46.34
C TYR A 369 1.63 9.66 47.51
N GLU A 370 1.09 8.45 47.64
CA GLU A 370 0.21 8.07 48.75
C GLU A 370 0.95 8.01 50.10
N ALA A 371 2.27 7.85 50.08
CA ALA A 371 3.14 8.11 51.24
C ALA A 371 3.03 9.55 51.79
N PHE A 372 2.50 10.51 51.03
CA PHE A 372 2.23 11.87 51.52
C PHE A 372 0.93 12.00 52.33
N ASN A 373 0.01 11.03 52.29
CA ASN A 373 -1.24 11.07 53.08
C ASN A 373 -0.97 11.21 54.58
N MET A 374 0.13 10.61 55.07
CA MET A 374 0.56 10.71 56.48
C MET A 374 1.41 11.95 56.77
N THR A 375 1.41 12.97 55.89
CA THR A 375 2.31 14.12 55.96
C THR A 375 1.61 15.46 55.73
N CYS A 376 2.04 16.47 56.46
CA CYS A 376 1.47 17.81 56.45
C CYS A 376 2.53 18.89 56.76
N TYR A 377 2.19 20.16 56.52
CA TYR A 377 3.01 21.28 56.99
C TYR A 377 3.16 21.29 58.52
N LEU A 378 4.15 22.03 59.03
CA LEU A 378 4.42 22.11 60.47
C LEU A 378 3.22 22.77 61.18
N ALA A 379 2.80 22.19 62.31
CA ALA A 379 1.66 22.61 63.14
C ALA A 379 0.26 22.55 62.49
N MET A 380 0.11 22.11 61.24
CA MET A 380 -1.18 22.15 60.51
C MET A 380 -2.10 20.92 60.68
N GLY A 381 -1.74 19.93 61.50
CA GLY A 381 -2.50 18.67 61.65
C GLY A 381 -2.50 17.78 60.38
N VAL A 382 -3.03 16.56 60.48
CA VAL A 382 -3.24 15.66 59.33
C VAL A 382 -4.73 15.30 59.27
N ALA A 383 -5.39 15.63 58.17
CA ALA A 383 -6.77 15.23 57.89
C ALA A 383 -6.82 13.84 57.24
N PRO A 384 -7.88 13.04 57.46
CA PRO A 384 -8.01 11.71 56.86
C PRO A 384 -8.36 11.76 55.35
N GLN A 385 -8.88 12.89 54.87
CA GLN A 385 -9.16 13.18 53.46
C GLN A 385 -8.94 14.66 53.20
N ARG A 386 -8.61 15.03 51.95
CA ARG A 386 -8.41 16.43 51.59
C ARG A 386 -9.73 17.18 51.51
N LYS A 387 -9.80 18.32 52.20
CA LYS A 387 -10.91 19.29 52.12
C LYS A 387 -10.80 20.15 50.86
N VAL A 388 -11.93 20.70 50.41
CA VAL A 388 -12.02 21.79 49.42
C VAL A 388 -12.93 22.90 49.95
N LEU A 389 -12.68 24.14 49.54
CA LEU A 389 -13.46 25.30 49.91
C LEU A 389 -14.42 25.65 48.76
N ARG A 390 -15.72 25.51 49.02
CA ARG A 390 -16.81 25.83 48.09
C ARG A 390 -17.46 27.17 48.48
N THR A 391 -18.39 27.62 47.65
CA THR A 391 -19.21 28.83 47.82
C THR A 391 -19.73 28.99 49.26
N ASP A 392 -19.83 30.24 49.72
CA ASP A 392 -20.03 30.64 51.13
C ASP A 392 -18.89 30.23 52.10
N HIS A 393 -17.72 29.83 51.59
CA HIS A 393 -16.61 29.28 52.38
C HIS A 393 -16.99 28.00 53.14
N LYS A 394 -17.86 27.17 52.55
CA LYS A 394 -18.24 25.86 53.06
C LYS A 394 -17.20 24.82 52.69
N TYR A 395 -16.80 23.97 53.63
CA TYR A 395 -15.94 22.82 53.34
C TYR A 395 -16.73 21.69 52.68
N GLY A 396 -16.17 21.08 51.65
CA GLY A 396 -16.51 19.74 51.15
C GLY A 396 -15.26 18.86 51.09
N LEU A 397 -15.38 17.63 50.62
CA LEU A 397 -14.22 16.76 50.37
C LEU A 397 -13.82 16.80 48.88
N LEU A 398 -12.51 16.73 48.59
CA LEU A 398 -12.02 16.65 47.21
C LEU A 398 -12.58 15.41 46.50
N THR A 399 -12.72 14.31 47.24
CA THR A 399 -13.23 13.00 46.82
C THR A 399 -14.73 12.97 46.49
N GLU A 400 -15.50 13.97 46.94
CA GLU A 400 -16.92 14.14 46.57
C GLU A 400 -17.08 14.86 45.22
N ILE A 401 -16.05 15.60 44.79
CA ILE A 401 -16.02 16.32 43.50
C ILE A 401 -15.27 15.50 42.45
N PHE A 402 -14.15 14.89 42.85
CA PHE A 402 -13.30 14.06 42.01
C PHE A 402 -13.27 12.64 42.61
N PRO A 403 -14.19 11.75 42.20
CA PRO A 403 -14.15 10.36 42.65
C PRO A 403 -12.85 9.67 42.19
N LYS A 404 -12.41 8.64 42.92
CA LYS A 404 -11.21 7.88 42.55
C LYS A 404 -11.48 7.05 41.28
N ASN A 405 -11.01 7.52 40.12
CA ASN A 405 -11.06 6.75 38.88
C ASN A 405 -10.26 5.45 39.02
N LEU A 406 -10.91 4.31 38.81
CA LEU A 406 -10.29 2.99 38.86
C LEU A 406 -9.53 2.72 37.55
N GLY A 407 -8.20 2.56 37.62
CA GLY A 407 -7.33 2.31 36.45
C GLY A 407 -6.55 3.51 35.93
N TYR A 408 -6.99 4.73 36.25
CA TYR A 408 -6.45 5.95 35.68
C TYR A 408 -5.93 6.89 36.77
N VAL A 409 -5.22 7.95 36.37
CA VAL A 409 -4.77 8.99 37.32
C VAL A 409 -5.87 10.04 37.51
N ASN A 410 -6.55 10.39 36.43
CA ASN A 410 -7.68 11.32 36.35
C ASN A 410 -8.42 11.09 35.01
N GLU A 411 -9.41 11.91 34.69
CA GLU A 411 -10.19 11.80 33.45
C GLU A 411 -9.36 12.05 32.18
N GLU A 412 -8.42 13.01 32.20
CA GLU A 412 -7.54 13.26 31.06
C GLU A 412 -6.68 12.03 30.73
N HIS A 413 -6.21 11.27 31.73
CA HIS A 413 -5.50 10.02 31.47
C HIS A 413 -6.39 8.98 30.78
N SER A 414 -7.68 8.88 31.16
CA SER A 414 -8.64 7.99 30.50
C SER A 414 -8.84 8.37 29.04
N PHE A 415 -9.14 9.65 28.78
CA PHE A 415 -9.31 10.18 27.43
C PHE A 415 -8.07 9.94 26.55
N LEU A 416 -6.87 10.28 27.02
CA LEU A 416 -5.61 10.07 26.29
C LEU A 416 -5.31 8.59 26.00
N MET A 417 -5.82 7.68 26.81
CA MET A 417 -5.68 6.24 26.60
C MET A 417 -6.70 5.71 25.60
N LYS A 418 -7.94 6.23 25.60
CA LYS A 418 -8.94 5.96 24.56
C LYS A 418 -8.45 6.44 23.19
N GLU A 419 -8.00 7.68 23.07
CA GLU A 419 -7.38 8.25 21.87
C GLU A 419 -6.21 7.39 21.36
N TYR A 420 -5.35 6.92 22.27
CA TYR A 420 -4.26 6.01 21.92
C TYR A 420 -4.75 4.67 21.38
N PHE A 421 -5.80 4.08 21.96
CA PHE A 421 -6.39 2.85 21.43
C PHE A 421 -7.07 3.06 20.07
N PHE A 422 -7.83 4.13 19.86
CA PHE A 422 -8.39 4.48 18.55
C PHE A 422 -7.28 4.62 17.48
N LYS A 423 -6.21 5.36 17.79
CA LYS A 423 -5.07 5.59 16.89
C LYS A 423 -4.30 4.32 16.53
N ILE A 424 -4.00 3.44 17.49
CA ILE A 424 -3.23 2.20 17.22
C ILE A 424 -4.09 1.05 16.67
N LEU A 425 -5.41 1.07 16.91
CA LEU A 425 -6.38 0.22 16.23
C LEU A 425 -6.80 0.81 14.87
N GLN A 426 -6.21 1.94 14.46
CA GLN A 426 -6.35 2.55 13.14
C GLN A 426 -7.81 2.89 12.77
N VAL A 427 -8.66 3.15 13.78
CA VAL A 427 -10.10 3.39 13.60
C VAL A 427 -10.34 4.58 12.65
N ASP A 428 -9.61 5.67 12.87
CA ASP A 428 -9.75 6.94 12.14
C ASP A 428 -8.78 7.11 10.95
N SER A 429 -7.99 6.09 10.58
CA SER A 429 -6.99 6.25 9.52
C SER A 429 -7.62 6.20 8.13
N HIS A 430 -7.49 7.29 7.36
CA HIS A 430 -7.92 7.37 5.95
C HIS A 430 -6.83 6.94 4.95
N GLU A 431 -5.83 6.15 5.39
CA GLU A 431 -4.75 5.64 4.53
C GLU A 431 -5.21 4.43 3.70
N ASP A 432 -4.52 4.18 2.58
CA ASP A 432 -4.74 3.06 1.63
C ASP A 432 -4.29 1.70 2.22
N GLN A 433 -4.83 1.31 3.37
CA GLN A 433 -4.55 0.04 4.06
C GLN A 433 -5.63 -1.00 3.75
N THR A 434 -5.24 -2.25 3.53
CA THR A 434 -6.20 -3.33 3.26
C THR A 434 -7.02 -3.66 4.52
N LEU A 435 -8.21 -4.24 4.31
CA LEU A 435 -9.05 -4.71 5.43
C LEU A 435 -8.32 -5.76 6.29
N ALA A 436 -7.47 -6.57 5.67
CA ALA A 436 -6.66 -7.56 6.36
C ALA A 436 -5.63 -6.92 7.30
N ASP A 437 -4.99 -5.82 6.88
CA ASP A 437 -3.94 -5.15 7.66
C ASP A 437 -4.51 -4.44 8.89
N LEU A 438 -5.69 -3.84 8.80
CA LEU A 438 -6.41 -3.29 9.96
C LEU A 438 -6.66 -4.38 11.03
N ILE A 439 -7.13 -5.57 10.62
CA ILE A 439 -7.35 -6.70 11.52
C ILE A 439 -6.03 -7.26 12.08
N ARG A 440 -4.96 -7.35 11.27
CA ARG A 440 -3.62 -7.77 11.69
C ARG A 440 -3.03 -6.83 12.75
N SER A 441 -3.14 -5.52 12.54
CA SER A 441 -2.73 -4.48 13.50
C SER A 441 -3.50 -4.58 14.81
N ALA A 442 -4.84 -4.68 14.73
CA ALA A 442 -5.71 -4.80 15.90
C ALA A 442 -5.37 -6.04 16.74
N LYS A 443 -5.20 -7.20 16.10
CA LYS A 443 -4.76 -8.44 16.76
C LYS A 443 -3.42 -8.26 17.49
N ALA A 444 -2.44 -7.65 16.84
CA ALA A 444 -1.10 -7.45 17.41
C ALA A 444 -1.13 -6.50 18.62
N VAL A 445 -1.91 -5.41 18.53
CA VAL A 445 -2.18 -4.49 19.65
C VAL A 445 -2.88 -5.21 20.80
N LEU A 446 -3.99 -5.89 20.53
CA LEU A 446 -4.81 -6.53 21.56
C LEU A 446 -4.02 -7.62 22.29
N SER A 447 -3.39 -8.56 21.58
CA SER A 447 -2.57 -9.61 22.22
C SER A 447 -1.46 -9.02 23.09
N LYS A 448 -0.74 -8.00 22.62
CA LYS A 448 0.33 -7.35 23.38
C LYS A 448 -0.15 -6.73 24.69
N ASN A 449 -1.30 -6.06 24.70
CA ASN A 449 -1.82 -5.38 25.89
C ASN A 449 -2.59 -6.34 26.82
N ILE A 450 -3.30 -7.33 26.27
CA ILE A 450 -4.04 -8.34 27.07
C ILE A 450 -3.06 -9.22 27.86
N ARG A 451 -1.94 -9.62 27.27
CA ARG A 451 -0.85 -10.35 27.97
C ARG A 451 -0.20 -9.57 29.11
N ALA A 452 -0.52 -8.28 29.28
CA ALA A 452 -0.04 -7.44 30.37
C ALA A 452 -1.06 -7.21 31.51
N ILE A 453 -2.29 -7.74 31.39
CA ILE A 453 -3.31 -7.71 32.46
C ILE A 453 -2.85 -8.58 33.64
N THR A 454 -3.08 -8.13 34.87
CA THR A 454 -2.72 -8.84 36.10
C THR A 454 -3.94 -9.34 36.89
N ASN A 455 -3.73 -10.28 37.82
CA ASN A 455 -4.78 -11.00 38.56
C ASN A 455 -5.44 -10.18 39.70
N LEU A 456 -5.66 -8.87 39.50
CA LEU A 456 -6.04 -7.93 40.58
C LEU A 456 -7.53 -7.89 40.94
N SER A 457 -8.41 -8.65 40.28
CA SER A 457 -9.88 -8.50 40.44
C SER A 457 -10.48 -8.99 41.78
N SER A 458 -9.68 -9.54 42.69
CA SER A 458 -10.17 -10.29 43.87
C SER A 458 -9.80 -9.71 45.25
N SER A 459 -9.10 -8.57 45.32
CA SER A 459 -8.62 -8.00 46.58
C SER A 459 -8.72 -6.48 46.64
N VAL A 460 -9.45 -5.98 47.64
CA VAL A 460 -9.68 -4.56 47.93
C VAL A 460 -8.54 -3.95 48.78
N THR A 461 -7.48 -4.72 49.06
CA THR A 461 -6.41 -4.35 50.00
C THR A 461 -5.01 -4.35 49.39
N GLU A 462 -4.42 -3.14 49.32
CA GLU A 462 -2.98 -2.86 49.15
C GLU A 462 -2.24 -3.62 48.05
N HIS A 463 -2.41 -3.20 46.78
CA HIS A 463 -1.73 -3.83 45.65
C HIS A 463 -0.82 -2.89 44.84
N SER A 464 0.42 -3.35 44.61
CA SER A 464 1.41 -2.73 43.74
C SER A 464 1.08 -3.03 42.27
N ILE A 465 0.29 -2.15 41.65
CA ILE A 465 -0.15 -2.26 40.26
C ILE A 465 1.04 -2.39 39.31
N ALA A 466 0.99 -3.33 38.36
CA ALA A 466 2.08 -3.58 37.42
C ALA A 466 2.19 -2.49 36.33
N PRO A 467 3.40 -2.05 35.91
CA PRO A 467 3.58 -0.87 35.05
C PRO A 467 3.08 -0.95 33.58
N ALA A 468 2.32 -1.99 33.21
CA ALA A 468 1.83 -2.21 31.85
C ALA A 468 0.32 -2.57 31.81
N ALA A 469 -0.33 -2.67 32.97
CA ALA A 469 -1.59 -3.38 33.14
C ALA A 469 -2.83 -2.46 33.13
N ILE A 470 -2.92 -1.53 32.18
CA ILE A 470 -4.01 -0.53 32.19
C ILE A 470 -5.40 -1.17 31.95
N LEU A 471 -5.43 -2.30 31.26
CA LEU A 471 -6.61 -3.14 31.07
C LEU A 471 -7.01 -3.95 32.33
N ASP A 472 -6.37 -3.73 33.48
CA ASP A 472 -6.85 -4.19 34.79
C ASP A 472 -8.13 -3.45 35.20
N SER A 473 -8.36 -2.23 34.68
CA SER A 473 -9.63 -1.52 34.85
C SER A 473 -10.72 -2.01 33.91
N GLU A 474 -11.92 -2.18 34.47
CA GLU A 474 -13.11 -2.54 33.72
C GLU A 474 -13.50 -1.47 32.68
N ASP A 475 -13.32 -0.19 33.01
CA ASP A 475 -13.68 0.90 32.10
C ASP A 475 -12.67 1.03 30.95
N ALA A 476 -11.38 0.79 31.21
CA ALA A 476 -10.37 0.65 30.16
C ALA A 476 -10.68 -0.51 29.20
N ARG A 477 -11.20 -1.63 29.74
CA ARG A 477 -11.67 -2.76 28.92
C ARG A 477 -12.91 -2.39 28.10
N LYS A 478 -13.89 -1.67 28.66
CA LYS A 478 -15.07 -1.17 27.92
C LYS A 478 -14.69 -0.25 26.77
N ASP A 479 -13.77 0.69 26.99
CA ASP A 479 -13.30 1.60 25.94
C ASP A 479 -12.58 0.85 24.80
N VAL A 480 -11.77 -0.16 25.11
CA VAL A 480 -11.14 -1.00 24.06
C VAL A 480 -12.16 -1.86 23.32
N LEU A 481 -13.16 -2.44 24.00
CA LEU A 481 -14.27 -3.14 23.35
C LEU A 481 -15.04 -2.21 22.40
N SER A 482 -15.34 -0.97 22.83
CA SER A 482 -15.97 0.03 21.97
C SER A 482 -15.10 0.38 20.76
N SER A 483 -13.80 0.62 20.97
CA SER A 483 -12.85 0.99 19.91
C SER A 483 -12.73 -0.12 18.85
N PHE A 484 -12.61 -1.37 19.31
CA PHE A 484 -12.51 -2.54 18.45
C PHE A 484 -13.84 -2.85 17.74
N GLY A 485 -14.98 -2.64 18.40
CA GLY A 485 -16.30 -2.74 17.78
C GLY A 485 -16.50 -1.75 16.63
N THR A 486 -16.01 -0.51 16.77
CA THR A 486 -16.03 0.49 15.69
C THR A 486 -15.14 0.05 14.52
N LEU A 487 -13.95 -0.52 14.77
CA LEU A 487 -13.09 -1.07 13.72
C LEU A 487 -13.77 -2.23 12.97
N LEU A 488 -14.37 -3.18 13.70
CA LEU A 488 -15.09 -4.31 13.11
C LEU A 488 -16.28 -3.85 12.25
N GLN A 489 -17.02 -2.83 12.70
CA GLN A 489 -18.10 -2.21 11.92
C GLN A 489 -17.56 -1.53 10.64
N ARG A 490 -16.40 -0.84 10.70
CA ARG A 490 -15.75 -0.28 9.51
C ARG A 490 -15.38 -1.36 8.48
N VAL A 491 -14.79 -2.46 8.94
CA VAL A 491 -14.43 -3.62 8.08
C VAL A 491 -15.68 -4.28 7.49
N SER A 492 -16.73 -4.45 8.29
CA SER A 492 -18.06 -4.93 7.86
C SER A 492 -18.65 -4.07 6.74
N GLN A 493 -18.69 -2.74 6.91
CA GLN A 493 -19.26 -1.84 5.91
C GLN A 493 -18.50 -1.87 4.57
N GLN A 494 -17.16 -1.88 4.59
CA GLN A 494 -16.39 -2.01 3.34
C GLN A 494 -16.64 -3.38 2.68
N TYR A 495 -16.74 -4.46 3.46
CA TYR A 495 -17.05 -5.79 2.94
C TYR A 495 -18.42 -5.88 2.25
N LEU A 496 -19.42 -5.14 2.73
CA LEU A 496 -20.75 -5.06 2.13
C LEU A 496 -20.82 -4.18 0.87
N ILE A 497 -19.81 -3.35 0.62
CA ILE A 497 -19.73 -2.41 -0.51
C ILE A 497 -18.86 -2.97 -1.65
N ASP A 498 -17.84 -3.78 -1.33
CA ASP A 498 -16.85 -4.27 -2.28
C ASP A 498 -17.41 -5.33 -3.25
N ASP A 499 -17.07 -5.16 -4.54
CA ASP A 499 -17.46 -6.10 -5.59
C ASP A 499 -16.50 -7.29 -5.66
N TRP A 500 -16.70 -8.24 -4.75
CA TRP A 500 -15.88 -9.45 -4.60
C TRP A 500 -15.85 -10.36 -5.82
N SER A 501 -16.71 -10.16 -6.83
CA SER A 501 -16.72 -10.96 -8.07
C SER A 501 -15.41 -10.88 -8.90
N LYS A 502 -14.52 -9.93 -8.60
CA LYS A 502 -13.26 -9.68 -9.32
C LYS A 502 -12.11 -10.48 -8.73
N GLU A 503 -11.32 -11.12 -9.58
CA GLU A 503 -10.14 -11.94 -9.20
C GLU A 503 -9.16 -11.20 -8.26
N SER A 504 -8.87 -9.92 -8.52
CA SER A 504 -8.01 -9.11 -7.64
C SER A 504 -8.59 -8.86 -6.25
N LYS A 505 -9.92 -8.83 -6.12
CA LYS A 505 -10.63 -8.70 -4.83
C LYS A 505 -10.77 -10.03 -4.10
N GLN A 506 -10.85 -11.17 -4.81
CA GLN A 506 -10.81 -12.50 -4.17
C GLN A 506 -9.53 -12.71 -3.34
N ILE A 507 -8.38 -12.22 -3.84
CA ILE A 507 -7.10 -12.28 -3.10
C ILE A 507 -7.19 -11.47 -1.79
N GLU A 508 -7.66 -10.21 -1.86
CA GLU A 508 -7.83 -9.36 -0.67
C GLU A 508 -8.83 -9.96 0.34
N LYS A 509 -9.89 -10.62 -0.16
CA LYS A 509 -10.87 -11.33 0.67
C LYS A 509 -10.24 -12.51 1.42
N GLN A 510 -9.45 -13.34 0.74
CA GLN A 510 -8.73 -14.43 1.39
C GLN A 510 -7.78 -13.90 2.47
N ASP A 511 -7.01 -12.85 2.14
CA ASP A 511 -6.10 -12.17 3.07
C ASP A 511 -6.81 -11.68 4.35
N LEU A 512 -8.04 -11.18 4.20
CA LEU A 512 -8.92 -10.75 5.30
C LEU A 512 -9.45 -11.93 6.12
N PHE A 513 -9.90 -13.01 5.48
CA PHE A 513 -10.41 -14.20 6.18
C PHE A 513 -9.29 -14.88 6.98
N GLU A 514 -8.08 -15.00 6.42
CA GLU A 514 -6.89 -15.46 7.15
C GLU A 514 -6.54 -14.55 8.33
N ALA A 515 -6.70 -13.22 8.19
CA ALA A 515 -6.50 -12.27 9.28
C ALA A 515 -7.53 -12.45 10.42
N ILE A 516 -8.81 -12.67 10.09
CA ILE A 516 -9.89 -12.94 11.05
C ILE A 516 -9.64 -14.27 11.80
N ILE A 517 -9.39 -15.36 11.06
CA ILE A 517 -9.10 -16.69 11.63
C ILE A 517 -7.90 -16.62 12.56
N ALA A 518 -6.80 -15.98 12.14
CA ALA A 518 -5.61 -15.81 12.96
C ALA A 518 -5.85 -14.91 14.19
N THR A 519 -6.93 -14.12 14.23
CA THR A 519 -7.34 -13.31 15.41
C THR A 519 -8.09 -14.17 16.42
N PHE A 520 -9.07 -14.99 15.99
CA PHE A 520 -9.73 -15.96 16.88
C PHE A 520 -8.75 -16.98 17.47
N GLN A 521 -7.81 -17.48 16.66
CA GLN A 521 -6.73 -18.36 17.13
C GLN A 521 -5.82 -17.68 18.18
N GLU A 522 -5.56 -16.38 18.05
CA GLU A 522 -4.77 -15.63 19.03
C GLU A 522 -5.57 -15.37 20.31
N PHE A 523 -6.86 -15.06 20.20
CA PHE A 523 -7.78 -14.97 21.35
C PHE A 523 -7.83 -16.29 22.14
N ASN A 524 -7.88 -17.45 21.49
CA ASN A 524 -7.80 -18.74 22.18
C ASN A 524 -6.52 -18.90 23.01
N LYS A 525 -5.34 -18.52 22.48
CA LYS A 525 -4.07 -18.52 23.23
C LYS A 525 -4.01 -17.52 24.38
N LEU A 526 -4.93 -16.56 24.42
CA LEU A 526 -5.10 -15.64 25.56
C LEU A 526 -6.07 -16.23 26.61
N LEU A 527 -7.07 -17.01 26.19
CA LEU A 527 -7.93 -17.77 27.11
C LEU A 527 -7.17 -18.86 27.88
N GLU A 528 -6.08 -19.40 27.31
CA GLU A 528 -5.16 -20.34 27.97
C GLU A 528 -4.36 -19.72 29.14
N ILE A 529 -4.39 -18.39 29.30
CA ILE A 529 -3.73 -17.70 30.42
C ILE A 529 -4.58 -17.84 31.69
N ASP A 530 -3.96 -18.24 32.79
CA ASP A 530 -4.59 -18.38 34.12
C ASP A 530 -4.83 -17.01 34.80
N ASN A 531 -5.79 -16.28 34.23
CA ASN A 531 -6.25 -14.97 34.67
C ASN A 531 -7.72 -14.79 34.29
N THR A 532 -8.62 -14.77 35.29
CA THR A 532 -10.06 -14.62 35.09
C THR A 532 -10.43 -13.35 34.31
N THR A 533 -9.74 -12.24 34.57
CA THR A 533 -9.99 -10.95 33.91
C THR A 533 -9.55 -10.97 32.44
N ILE A 534 -8.46 -11.67 32.09
CA ILE A 534 -8.12 -11.95 30.69
C ILE A 534 -9.22 -12.81 30.06
N GLN A 535 -9.62 -13.90 30.72
CA GLN A 535 -10.58 -14.85 30.17
C GLN A 535 -11.96 -14.22 29.92
N GLU A 536 -12.46 -13.38 30.84
CA GLU A 536 -13.70 -12.61 30.68
C GLU A 536 -13.59 -11.59 29.54
N PHE A 537 -12.48 -10.84 29.48
CA PHE A 537 -12.27 -9.81 28.47
C PHE A 537 -12.13 -10.38 27.06
N VAL A 538 -11.40 -11.49 26.91
CA VAL A 538 -11.20 -12.17 25.62
C VAL A 538 -12.48 -12.84 25.15
N LYS A 539 -13.31 -13.39 26.06
CA LYS A 539 -14.67 -13.84 25.72
C LYS A 539 -15.54 -12.69 25.21
N ALA A 540 -15.47 -11.50 25.82
CA ALA A 540 -16.19 -10.34 25.34
C ALA A 540 -15.71 -9.88 23.94
N LEU A 541 -14.41 -9.93 23.66
CA LEU A 541 -13.83 -9.66 22.34
C LEU A 541 -14.26 -10.71 21.29
N GLN A 542 -14.30 -11.99 21.65
CA GLN A 542 -14.81 -13.06 20.78
C GLN A 542 -16.30 -12.86 20.48
N ILE A 543 -17.16 -12.68 21.48
CA ILE A 543 -18.60 -12.45 21.32
C ILE A 543 -18.87 -11.22 20.44
N LEU A 544 -18.16 -10.12 20.66
CA LEU A 544 -18.25 -8.92 19.83
C LEU A 544 -17.87 -9.20 18.37
N SER A 545 -16.82 -9.98 18.13
CA SER A 545 -16.37 -10.38 16.79
C SER A 545 -17.41 -11.27 16.09
N SER A 546 -17.88 -12.33 16.75
CA SER A 546 -18.88 -13.25 16.22
C SER A 546 -20.20 -12.56 15.90
N ASN A 547 -20.66 -11.63 16.75
CA ASN A 547 -21.88 -10.87 16.53
C ASN A 547 -21.78 -9.98 15.27
N VAL A 548 -20.67 -9.25 15.09
CA VAL A 548 -20.50 -8.38 13.91
C VAL A 548 -20.34 -9.21 12.64
N ILE A 549 -19.61 -10.33 12.67
CA ILE A 549 -19.48 -11.24 11.52
C ILE A 549 -20.84 -11.82 11.11
N THR A 550 -21.62 -12.31 12.08
CA THR A 550 -22.94 -12.90 11.82
C THR A 550 -23.95 -11.85 11.33
N GLN A 551 -23.91 -10.63 11.86
CA GLN A 551 -24.68 -9.49 11.34
C GLN A 551 -24.29 -9.15 9.90
N THR A 552 -23.00 -9.15 9.58
CA THR A 552 -22.47 -8.87 8.23
C THR A 552 -22.95 -9.92 7.23
N ALA A 553 -22.86 -11.20 7.60
CA ALA A 553 -23.34 -12.29 6.75
C ALA A 553 -24.87 -12.24 6.53
N GLY A 554 -25.64 -11.94 7.59
CA GLY A 554 -27.08 -11.74 7.47
C GLY A 554 -27.46 -10.56 6.57
N GLN A 555 -26.73 -9.44 6.65
CA GLN A 555 -26.94 -8.28 5.78
C GLN A 555 -26.55 -8.59 4.33
N GLN A 556 -25.44 -9.31 4.09
CA GLN A 556 -25.03 -9.67 2.73
C GLN A 556 -26.00 -10.66 2.08
N HIS A 557 -26.58 -11.61 2.86
CA HIS A 557 -27.67 -12.43 2.34
C HIS A 557 -28.88 -11.59 1.96
N ALA A 558 -29.29 -10.64 2.80
CA ALA A 558 -30.41 -9.75 2.50
C ALA A 558 -30.16 -8.90 1.23
N ASN A 559 -28.94 -8.35 1.07
CA ASN A 559 -28.54 -7.60 -0.12
C ASN A 559 -28.69 -8.43 -1.41
N LEU A 560 -28.13 -9.65 -1.41
CA LEU A 560 -28.20 -10.57 -2.56
C LEU A 560 -29.64 -11.05 -2.81
N GLN A 561 -30.43 -11.24 -1.75
CA GLN A 561 -31.84 -11.60 -1.85
C GLN A 561 -32.66 -10.46 -2.47
N ASP A 562 -32.37 -9.19 -2.17
CA ASP A 562 -33.07 -8.05 -2.78
C ASP A 562 -32.68 -7.83 -4.26
N ASP A 563 -31.41 -8.05 -4.64
CA ASP A 563 -31.02 -8.09 -6.05
C ASP A 563 -31.66 -9.28 -6.80
N PHE A 564 -31.78 -10.44 -6.14
CA PHE A 564 -32.53 -11.58 -6.67
C PHE A 564 -34.01 -11.24 -6.85
N ASN A 565 -34.66 -10.59 -5.87
CA ASN A 565 -36.05 -10.13 -5.94
C ASN A 565 -36.24 -9.12 -7.09
N ARG A 566 -35.28 -8.19 -7.28
CA ARG A 566 -35.25 -7.23 -8.39
C ARG A 566 -35.23 -7.96 -9.75
N LEU A 567 -34.35 -8.94 -9.92
CA LEU A 567 -34.25 -9.71 -11.16
C LEU A 567 -35.42 -10.69 -11.37
N GLN A 568 -35.98 -11.27 -10.31
CA GLN A 568 -37.14 -12.17 -10.36
C GLN A 568 -38.45 -11.43 -10.67
N THR A 569 -38.55 -10.13 -10.37
CA THR A 569 -39.81 -9.36 -10.54
C THR A 569 -40.38 -9.53 -11.96
N PRO A 570 -41.61 -10.07 -12.12
CA PRO A 570 -42.17 -10.41 -13.42
C PRO A 570 -42.30 -9.21 -14.36
N ILE A 571 -42.08 -9.45 -15.66
CA ILE A 571 -42.19 -8.43 -16.73
C ILE A 571 -43.51 -7.66 -16.63
N ASN A 572 -44.63 -8.36 -16.40
CA ASN A 572 -45.94 -7.71 -16.26
C ASN A 572 -46.00 -6.79 -15.00
N ALA A 573 -45.39 -7.15 -13.88
CA ALA A 573 -45.36 -6.30 -12.68
C ALA A 573 -44.49 -5.04 -12.88
N ASN A 574 -43.38 -5.17 -13.61
CA ASN A 574 -42.56 -4.02 -14.00
C ASN A 574 -43.29 -3.11 -15.01
N LEU A 575 -43.99 -3.67 -16.01
CA LEU A 575 -44.84 -2.89 -16.91
C LEU A 575 -45.94 -2.15 -16.15
N GLN A 576 -46.57 -2.80 -15.17
CA GLN A 576 -47.62 -2.21 -14.34
C GLN A 576 -47.09 -1.02 -13.54
N ARG A 577 -45.88 -1.13 -12.96
CA ARG A 577 -45.18 -0.01 -12.29
C ARG A 577 -44.80 1.10 -13.26
N PHE A 578 -44.20 0.77 -14.40
CA PHE A 578 -43.78 1.72 -15.45
C PHE A 578 -44.95 2.59 -15.92
N PHE A 579 -46.08 1.98 -16.30
CA PHE A 579 -47.27 2.73 -16.73
C PHE A 579 -47.96 3.47 -15.59
N ASN A 580 -47.88 2.99 -14.34
CA ASN A 580 -48.36 3.74 -13.18
C ASN A 580 -47.58 5.05 -13.02
N THR A 581 -46.24 4.96 -12.95
CA THR A 581 -45.34 6.13 -12.86
C THR A 581 -45.53 7.08 -14.05
N LEU A 582 -45.67 6.55 -15.27
CA LEU A 582 -45.92 7.35 -16.48
C LEU A 582 -47.22 8.15 -16.39
N LEU A 583 -48.33 7.54 -15.94
CA LEU A 583 -49.59 8.25 -15.75
C LEU A 583 -49.53 9.28 -14.61
N THR A 584 -48.89 8.97 -13.48
CA THR A 584 -48.71 9.95 -12.39
C THR A 584 -47.92 11.17 -12.86
N GLN A 585 -46.86 10.97 -13.65
CA GLN A 585 -46.07 12.06 -14.25
C GLN A 585 -46.87 12.88 -15.27
N ILE A 586 -47.71 12.24 -16.10
CA ILE A 586 -48.59 12.94 -17.06
C ILE A 586 -49.66 13.77 -16.34
N ASN A 587 -50.28 13.20 -15.30
CA ASN A 587 -51.35 13.84 -14.52
C ASN A 587 -50.84 14.93 -13.55
N LYS A 588 -49.53 14.94 -13.23
CA LYS A 588 -48.88 15.81 -12.22
C LYS A 588 -49.45 15.62 -10.81
N ASP A 589 -49.80 14.39 -10.48
CA ASP A 589 -50.45 14.04 -9.21
C ASP A 589 -49.39 13.70 -8.14
N GLU A 590 -48.70 14.72 -7.63
CA GLU A 590 -47.54 14.55 -6.72
C GLU A 590 -47.92 13.98 -5.34
N ASP A 591 -49.18 14.08 -4.93
CA ASP A 591 -49.70 13.47 -3.68
C ASP A 591 -49.98 11.96 -3.82
N ALA A 592 -50.04 11.42 -5.03
CA ALA A 592 -50.28 10.00 -5.28
C ALA A 592 -49.03 9.15 -4.95
N SER A 593 -49.06 8.40 -3.84
CA SER A 593 -47.93 7.57 -3.44
C SER A 593 -47.58 6.53 -4.53
N ASN A 594 -46.31 6.45 -4.93
CA ASN A 594 -45.82 5.50 -5.95
C ASN A 594 -46.07 4.01 -5.60
N SER A 595 -46.48 3.73 -4.35
CA SER A 595 -46.90 2.42 -3.85
C SER A 595 -48.31 2.00 -4.28
N GLU A 596 -49.23 2.93 -4.55
CA GLU A 596 -50.58 2.59 -5.00
C GLU A 596 -50.66 2.57 -6.53
N ILE A 597 -51.20 1.48 -7.08
CA ILE A 597 -51.36 1.29 -8.52
C ILE A 597 -52.72 1.87 -8.93
N ASN A 598 -52.70 2.81 -9.87
CA ASN A 598 -53.87 3.45 -10.45
C ASN A 598 -54.93 2.38 -10.85
N PRO A 599 -56.21 2.54 -10.45
CA PRO A 599 -57.23 1.51 -10.66
C PRO A 599 -57.49 1.18 -12.14
N GLU A 600 -57.19 2.09 -13.08
CA GLU A 600 -57.28 1.82 -14.51
C GLU A 600 -56.14 0.93 -15.01
N ILE A 601 -54.91 1.16 -14.53
CA ILE A 601 -53.77 0.26 -14.76
C ILE A 601 -54.05 -1.12 -14.13
N ALA A 602 -54.62 -1.16 -12.93
CA ALA A 602 -55.06 -2.42 -12.32
C ALA A 602 -56.16 -3.11 -13.15
N ALA A 603 -57.11 -2.38 -13.74
CA ALA A 603 -58.15 -2.95 -14.60
C ALA A 603 -57.59 -3.52 -15.92
N ILE A 604 -56.62 -2.84 -16.55
CA ILE A 604 -55.96 -3.31 -17.77
C ILE A 604 -55.22 -4.63 -17.50
N PHE A 605 -54.43 -4.70 -16.43
CA PHE A 605 -53.62 -5.89 -16.13
C PHE A 605 -54.45 -7.08 -15.63
N ASN A 606 -55.62 -6.84 -15.03
CA ASN A 606 -56.58 -7.87 -14.65
C ASN A 606 -57.55 -8.26 -15.78
N SER A 607 -57.42 -7.69 -16.99
CA SER A 607 -58.37 -7.96 -18.08
C SER A 607 -58.18 -9.37 -18.67
N PRO A 608 -59.28 -10.08 -19.03
CA PRO A 608 -59.18 -11.37 -19.73
C PRO A 608 -58.49 -11.30 -21.09
N ASP A 609 -58.36 -10.09 -21.68
CA ASP A 609 -57.68 -9.87 -22.95
C ASP A 609 -56.19 -9.65 -22.77
N PHE A 610 -55.76 -8.91 -21.73
CA PHE A 610 -54.35 -8.82 -21.36
C PHE A 610 -53.79 -10.17 -20.89
N ALA A 611 -54.61 -11.00 -20.22
CA ALA A 611 -54.26 -12.36 -19.86
C ALA A 611 -53.93 -13.26 -21.08
N LYS A 612 -54.54 -13.01 -22.25
CA LYS A 612 -54.20 -13.74 -23.50
C LYS A 612 -52.84 -13.32 -24.07
N LEU A 613 -52.35 -12.14 -23.70
CA LEU A 613 -51.03 -11.64 -24.11
C LEU A 613 -49.88 -12.19 -23.24
N ALA A 614 -50.13 -13.16 -22.36
CA ALA A 614 -49.13 -13.69 -21.41
C ALA A 614 -47.78 -14.02 -22.08
N ASP A 615 -47.80 -14.85 -23.13
CA ASP A 615 -46.62 -15.28 -23.89
C ASP A 615 -46.32 -14.39 -25.12
N HIS A 616 -46.92 -13.20 -25.23
CA HIS A 616 -46.63 -12.25 -26.32
C HIS A 616 -45.43 -11.32 -26.00
N PRO A 617 -44.65 -10.90 -27.01
CA PRO A 617 -43.54 -9.93 -26.87
C PRO A 617 -43.92 -8.61 -26.18
N ILE A 618 -42.90 -7.98 -25.56
CA ILE A 618 -43.04 -6.73 -24.79
C ILE A 618 -43.71 -5.60 -25.59
N LYS A 619 -43.37 -5.45 -26.88
CA LYS A 619 -43.96 -4.43 -27.77
C LYS A 619 -45.48 -4.59 -27.89
N ILE A 620 -45.98 -5.82 -28.05
CA ILE A 620 -47.43 -6.09 -28.18
C ILE A 620 -48.16 -5.82 -26.85
N LYS A 621 -47.52 -6.11 -25.70
CA LYS A 621 -48.07 -5.75 -24.38
C LYS A 621 -48.15 -4.23 -24.19
N ILE A 622 -47.08 -3.51 -24.54
CA ILE A 622 -47.02 -2.04 -24.49
C ILE A 622 -48.04 -1.41 -25.46
N GLU A 623 -48.14 -1.90 -26.69
CA GLU A 623 -49.09 -1.48 -27.71
C GLU A 623 -50.55 -1.64 -27.25
N TYR A 624 -50.92 -2.79 -26.67
CA TYR A 624 -52.24 -3.00 -26.08
C TYR A 624 -52.51 -2.02 -24.93
N ILE A 625 -51.56 -1.84 -24.00
CA ILE A 625 -51.72 -0.88 -22.89
C ILE A 625 -51.89 0.55 -23.42
N CYS A 626 -51.11 0.95 -24.43
CA CYS A 626 -51.26 2.25 -25.08
C CYS A 626 -52.63 2.42 -25.76
N GLN A 627 -53.16 1.36 -26.38
CA GLN A 627 -54.50 1.37 -26.98
C GLN A 627 -55.60 1.52 -25.93
N GLN A 628 -55.48 0.90 -24.74
CA GLN A 628 -56.41 1.10 -23.63
C GLN A 628 -56.30 2.49 -22.98
N LEU A 629 -55.14 3.16 -23.10
CA LEU A 629 -54.86 4.49 -22.54
C LEU A 629 -54.87 5.63 -23.58
N LYS A 630 -55.42 5.38 -24.78
CA LYS A 630 -55.33 6.29 -25.95
C LYS A 630 -55.89 7.72 -25.73
N ASP A 631 -56.84 7.87 -24.81
CA ASP A 631 -57.42 9.18 -24.45
C ASP A 631 -56.64 9.92 -23.35
N LYS A 632 -55.58 9.30 -22.80
CA LYS A 632 -54.77 9.85 -21.69
C LYS A 632 -53.28 9.98 -22.00
N LEU A 633 -52.76 9.23 -22.99
CA LEU A 633 -51.39 9.39 -23.47
C LEU A 633 -51.28 10.56 -24.48
N PRO A 634 -50.10 11.22 -24.59
CA PRO A 634 -49.92 12.30 -25.56
C PRO A 634 -50.09 11.80 -27.00
N GLN A 635 -51.00 12.41 -27.76
CA GLN A 635 -51.25 12.03 -29.15
C GLN A 635 -50.13 12.56 -30.07
N SER A 636 -49.25 11.65 -30.47
CA SER A 636 -48.26 11.81 -31.54
C SER A 636 -48.93 11.66 -32.91
N GLU A 637 -48.51 12.42 -33.93
CA GLU A 637 -48.99 12.27 -35.31
C GLU A 637 -48.63 10.91 -35.95
N ALA A 638 -47.78 10.12 -35.29
CA ALA A 638 -47.57 8.69 -35.58
C ALA A 638 -47.59 7.87 -34.28
N GLU A 639 -48.54 6.92 -34.17
CA GLU A 639 -48.70 6.09 -32.96
C GLU A 639 -47.57 5.07 -32.78
N GLU A 640 -47.01 4.53 -33.88
CA GLU A 640 -45.88 3.58 -33.86
C GLU A 640 -44.66 4.14 -33.10
N ASN A 641 -44.38 5.44 -33.27
CA ASN A 641 -43.25 6.14 -32.65
C ASN A 641 -43.37 6.21 -31.11
N LEU A 642 -44.59 6.34 -30.57
CA LEU A 642 -44.80 6.34 -29.13
C LEU A 642 -44.60 4.94 -28.53
N VAL A 643 -45.09 3.89 -29.20
CA VAL A 643 -44.92 2.50 -28.75
C VAL A 643 -43.44 2.15 -28.69
N ASP A 644 -42.65 2.45 -29.73
CA ASP A 644 -41.22 2.13 -29.73
C ASP A 644 -40.41 2.96 -28.72
N GLN A 645 -40.75 4.24 -28.50
CA GLN A 645 -40.13 5.02 -27.42
C GLN A 645 -40.43 4.45 -26.02
N LEU A 646 -41.65 3.93 -25.81
CA LEU A 646 -42.02 3.30 -24.53
C LEU A 646 -41.40 1.92 -24.36
N VAL A 647 -41.21 1.15 -25.43
CA VAL A 647 -40.40 -0.09 -25.41
C VAL A 647 -38.96 0.23 -25.00
N ILE A 648 -38.32 1.21 -25.66
CA ILE A 648 -36.94 1.61 -25.36
C ILE A 648 -36.81 2.04 -23.89
N ARG A 649 -37.65 2.96 -23.42
CA ARG A 649 -37.60 3.42 -22.01
C ARG A 649 -37.88 2.31 -21.00
N PHE A 650 -38.76 1.36 -21.35
CA PHE A 650 -39.00 0.19 -20.50
C PHE A 650 -37.77 -0.72 -20.44
N GLU A 651 -37.07 -0.95 -21.55
CA GLU A 651 -35.83 -1.73 -21.56
C GLU A 651 -34.64 -0.96 -20.95
N GLU A 652 -34.60 0.36 -21.02
CA GLU A 652 -33.63 1.21 -20.29
C GLU A 652 -33.83 1.18 -18.76
N GLN A 653 -35.08 1.09 -18.28
CA GLN A 653 -35.42 1.19 -16.85
C GLN A 653 -35.62 -0.18 -16.16
N TYR A 654 -36.09 -1.19 -16.90
CA TYR A 654 -36.44 -2.52 -16.39
C TYR A 654 -35.92 -3.69 -17.26
N GLY A 655 -35.19 -3.39 -18.33
CA GLY A 655 -34.40 -4.41 -19.03
C GLY A 655 -33.40 -5.03 -18.07
N SER A 656 -33.17 -6.33 -18.22
CA SER A 656 -32.14 -7.04 -17.48
C SER A 656 -31.15 -7.61 -18.48
N SER A 657 -29.87 -7.36 -18.28
CA SER A 657 -28.81 -7.97 -19.10
C SER A 657 -28.50 -9.39 -18.63
N PHE A 658 -27.91 -10.21 -19.49
CA PHE A 658 -27.33 -11.48 -19.05
C PHE A 658 -26.22 -11.25 -18.02
N ASP A 659 -25.47 -10.16 -18.17
CA ASP A 659 -24.27 -9.89 -17.38
C ASP A 659 -24.62 -9.45 -15.94
N GLU A 660 -25.81 -8.90 -15.70
CA GLU A 660 -26.37 -8.73 -14.34
C GLU A 660 -26.71 -10.07 -13.67
N PHE A 661 -27.39 -10.97 -14.39
CA PHE A 661 -27.72 -12.30 -13.88
C PHE A 661 -26.44 -13.12 -13.62
N GLU A 662 -25.48 -13.07 -14.54
CA GLU A 662 -24.18 -13.71 -14.43
C GLU A 662 -23.37 -13.12 -13.27
N LYS A 663 -23.38 -11.79 -13.08
CA LYS A 663 -22.74 -11.15 -11.92
C LYS A 663 -23.38 -11.58 -10.59
N LEU A 664 -24.71 -11.51 -10.47
CA LEU A 664 -25.38 -11.90 -9.22
C LEU A 664 -25.16 -13.39 -8.91
N TYR A 665 -25.17 -14.25 -9.93
CA TYR A 665 -24.88 -15.68 -9.79
C TYR A 665 -23.48 -15.90 -9.22
N HIS A 666 -22.45 -15.28 -9.80
CA HIS A 666 -21.07 -15.36 -9.27
C HIS A 666 -20.96 -14.76 -7.86
N GLN A 667 -21.65 -13.66 -7.54
CA GLN A 667 -21.65 -13.09 -6.19
C GLN A 667 -22.33 -14.02 -5.16
N ILE A 668 -23.36 -14.77 -5.56
CA ILE A 668 -24.01 -15.79 -4.73
C ILE A 668 -23.08 -17.00 -4.51
N GLU A 669 -22.43 -17.53 -5.57
CA GLU A 669 -21.46 -18.63 -5.45
C GLU A 669 -20.27 -18.25 -4.54
N VAL A 670 -19.69 -17.07 -4.76
CA VAL A 670 -18.61 -16.53 -3.92
C VAL A 670 -19.02 -16.45 -2.45
N PHE A 671 -20.25 -15.99 -2.17
CA PHE A 671 -20.72 -15.82 -0.80
C PHE A 671 -21.16 -17.15 -0.13
N ILE A 672 -21.55 -18.16 -0.91
CA ILE A 672 -21.71 -19.54 -0.44
C ILE A 672 -20.39 -20.09 0.10
N ASP A 673 -19.29 -19.90 -0.63
CA ASP A 673 -17.96 -20.33 -0.19
C ASP A 673 -17.48 -19.54 1.05
N ASP A 674 -17.79 -18.24 1.14
CA ASP A 674 -17.50 -17.42 2.33
C ASP A 674 -18.25 -17.90 3.58
N ILE A 675 -19.54 -18.21 3.44
CA ILE A 675 -20.36 -18.77 4.52
C ILE A 675 -19.83 -20.14 4.95
N ALA A 676 -19.45 -20.99 4.00
CA ALA A 676 -18.86 -22.31 4.28
C ALA A 676 -17.49 -22.21 4.95
N ALA A 677 -16.68 -21.19 4.62
CA ALA A 677 -15.40 -20.90 5.28
C ALA A 677 -15.61 -20.38 6.71
N LEU A 678 -16.58 -19.48 6.93
CA LEU A 678 -16.93 -18.98 8.26
C LEU A 678 -17.50 -20.09 9.17
N GLY A 679 -18.35 -20.97 8.64
CA GLY A 679 -18.88 -22.14 9.36
C GLY A 679 -17.80 -23.14 9.83
N GLN A 680 -16.65 -23.18 9.15
CA GLN A 680 -15.50 -23.99 9.56
C GLN A 680 -14.64 -23.33 10.67
N VAL A 681 -14.87 -22.05 11.01
CA VAL A 681 -14.21 -21.40 12.13
C VAL A 681 -14.83 -21.91 13.43
N ARG A 682 -14.07 -22.73 14.16
CA ARG A 682 -14.51 -23.39 15.42
C ARG A 682 -15.12 -22.41 16.44
N GLU A 683 -14.62 -21.18 16.50
CA GLU A 683 -15.07 -20.14 17.42
C GLU A 683 -16.40 -19.48 16.99
N LEU A 684 -16.85 -19.75 15.76
CA LEU A 684 -18.17 -19.39 15.22
C LEU A 684 -19.16 -20.56 15.21
N ALA A 685 -18.80 -21.73 15.75
CA ALA A 685 -19.61 -22.95 15.67
C ALA A 685 -20.98 -22.87 16.39
N THR A 686 -21.21 -21.89 17.26
CA THR A 686 -22.57 -21.62 17.80
C THR A 686 -23.51 -21.04 16.74
N GLU A 687 -22.94 -20.33 15.75
CA GLU A 687 -23.65 -19.68 14.66
C GLU A 687 -23.65 -20.54 13.37
N GLU A 688 -23.08 -21.75 13.41
CA GLU A 688 -23.04 -22.69 12.27
C GLU A 688 -24.45 -22.95 11.70
N ALA A 689 -25.46 -23.04 12.58
CA ALA A 689 -26.86 -23.19 12.17
C ALA A 689 -27.44 -21.95 11.44
N VAL A 690 -26.86 -20.76 11.66
CA VAL A 690 -27.21 -19.53 10.92
C VAL A 690 -26.53 -19.55 9.55
N PHE A 691 -25.24 -19.87 9.50
CA PHE A 691 -24.46 -20.00 8.26
C PHE A 691 -25.05 -21.06 7.33
N ASN A 692 -25.23 -22.29 7.80
CA ASN A 692 -25.82 -23.40 7.03
C ASN A 692 -27.24 -23.07 6.51
N LYS A 693 -28.01 -22.23 7.23
CA LYS A 693 -29.32 -21.75 6.78
C LYS A 693 -29.20 -20.76 5.62
N HIS A 694 -28.27 -19.82 5.69
CA HIS A 694 -28.03 -18.86 4.60
C HIS A 694 -27.48 -19.57 3.35
N GLU A 695 -26.53 -20.49 3.50
CA GLU A 695 -25.99 -21.31 2.40
C GLU A 695 -27.10 -22.07 1.66
N LEU A 696 -28.01 -22.73 2.40
CA LEU A 696 -29.14 -23.47 1.85
C LEU A 696 -30.23 -22.57 1.22
N SER A 697 -30.24 -21.27 1.54
CA SER A 697 -31.08 -20.27 0.87
C SER A 697 -30.42 -19.83 -0.43
N LEU A 698 -29.17 -19.39 -0.37
CA LEU A 698 -28.35 -18.94 -1.50
C LEU A 698 -28.24 -19.99 -2.61
N ARG A 699 -28.07 -21.27 -2.28
CA ARG A 699 -28.06 -22.35 -3.29
C ARG A 699 -29.38 -22.46 -4.06
N LYS A 700 -30.53 -22.23 -3.41
CA LYS A 700 -31.84 -22.22 -4.07
C LYS A 700 -32.08 -20.94 -4.86
N GLU A 701 -31.58 -19.82 -4.35
CA GLU A 701 -31.61 -18.52 -5.04
C GLU A 701 -30.78 -18.59 -6.33
N ALA A 702 -29.61 -19.24 -6.32
CA ALA A 702 -28.81 -19.52 -7.51
C ALA A 702 -29.53 -20.43 -8.54
N GLU A 703 -30.11 -21.55 -8.10
CA GLU A 703 -30.92 -22.43 -8.97
C GLU A 703 -32.13 -21.68 -9.56
N ALA A 704 -32.81 -20.86 -8.76
CA ALA A 704 -33.93 -20.05 -9.21
C ALA A 704 -33.49 -18.90 -10.13
N LEU A 705 -32.28 -18.36 -9.98
CA LEU A 705 -31.74 -17.31 -10.83
C LEU A 705 -31.45 -17.84 -12.25
N ILE A 706 -30.94 -19.06 -12.36
CA ILE A 706 -30.85 -19.81 -13.63
C ILE A 706 -32.25 -19.99 -14.25
N ASP A 707 -33.25 -20.33 -13.43
CA ASP A 707 -34.64 -20.51 -13.90
C ASP A 707 -35.26 -19.22 -14.44
N VAL A 708 -35.10 -18.10 -13.72
CA VAL A 708 -35.60 -16.78 -14.12
C VAL A 708 -34.89 -16.30 -15.39
N ALA A 709 -33.58 -16.51 -15.52
CA ALA A 709 -32.84 -16.21 -16.74
C ALA A 709 -33.33 -17.06 -17.94
N ALA A 710 -33.56 -18.35 -17.73
CA ALA A 710 -34.07 -19.26 -18.75
C ALA A 710 -35.48 -18.86 -19.22
N GLN A 711 -36.32 -18.36 -18.31
CA GLN A 711 -37.60 -17.75 -18.65
C GLN A 711 -37.40 -16.48 -19.49
N LYS A 712 -36.75 -15.44 -18.94
CA LYS A 712 -36.63 -14.12 -19.60
C LYS A 712 -35.95 -14.15 -20.97
N PHE A 713 -34.91 -14.97 -21.14
CA PHE A 713 -34.05 -14.90 -22.34
C PHE A 713 -34.33 -15.99 -23.37
N TYR A 714 -34.87 -17.16 -22.99
CA TYR A 714 -35.12 -18.26 -23.93
C TYR A 714 -36.61 -18.58 -24.08
N ARG A 715 -37.37 -18.72 -22.99
CA ARG A 715 -38.83 -19.01 -23.06
C ARG A 715 -39.61 -17.81 -23.60
N ASP A 716 -39.37 -16.61 -23.07
CA ASP A 716 -40.16 -15.41 -23.36
C ASP A 716 -39.71 -14.71 -24.66
N ARG A 717 -38.60 -15.16 -25.28
CA ARG A 717 -38.03 -14.62 -26.52
C ARG A 717 -37.73 -15.72 -27.57
N PRO A 718 -38.66 -16.64 -27.88
CA PRO A 718 -38.37 -17.88 -28.63
C PRO A 718 -37.90 -17.64 -30.08
N ASN A 719 -38.25 -16.49 -30.66
CA ASN A 719 -37.86 -16.08 -32.02
C ASN A 719 -36.63 -15.15 -32.05
N ALA A 720 -36.06 -14.82 -30.88
CA ALA A 720 -34.96 -13.87 -30.71
C ALA A 720 -33.99 -14.39 -29.63
N LEU A 721 -33.55 -15.64 -29.81
CA LEU A 721 -32.66 -16.32 -28.88
C LEU A 721 -31.29 -15.62 -28.80
N PRO A 722 -30.62 -15.60 -27.62
CA PRO A 722 -29.24 -15.13 -27.47
C PRO A 722 -28.26 -15.87 -28.40
N GLU A 723 -27.04 -15.36 -28.56
CA GLU A 723 -25.96 -16.12 -29.23
C GLU A 723 -25.69 -17.46 -28.50
N PRO A 724 -25.17 -18.50 -29.19
CA PRO A 724 -24.87 -19.80 -28.56
C PRO A 724 -23.87 -19.63 -27.41
N ALA A 725 -24.16 -20.22 -26.25
CA ALA A 725 -23.36 -19.99 -25.07
C ALA A 725 -21.97 -20.64 -25.12
N GLU A 726 -20.94 -19.90 -24.67
CA GLU A 726 -19.60 -20.47 -24.49
C GLU A 726 -19.57 -21.48 -23.35
N LYS A 727 -18.83 -22.58 -23.55
CA LYS A 727 -18.80 -23.72 -22.63
C LYS A 727 -18.18 -23.33 -21.28
N GLY A 728 -18.92 -23.57 -20.19
CA GLY A 728 -18.53 -23.24 -18.82
C GLY A 728 -18.95 -21.86 -18.33
N THR A 729 -19.70 -21.08 -19.12
CA THR A 729 -20.30 -19.80 -18.70
C THR A 729 -21.65 -19.98 -18.00
N PHE A 730 -22.13 -18.95 -17.29
CA PHE A 730 -23.50 -18.93 -16.77
C PHE A 730 -24.53 -19.05 -17.92
N LYS A 731 -24.23 -18.44 -19.07
CA LYS A 731 -25.04 -18.54 -20.29
C LYS A 731 -25.25 -20.00 -20.73
N GLU A 732 -24.26 -20.90 -20.57
CA GLU A 732 -24.42 -22.32 -20.89
C GLU A 732 -25.30 -23.06 -19.87
N LEU A 733 -25.21 -22.72 -18.59
CA LEU A 733 -26.10 -23.27 -17.56
C LEU A 733 -27.56 -22.90 -17.86
N VAL A 734 -27.82 -21.64 -18.21
CA VAL A 734 -29.14 -21.14 -18.57
C VAL A 734 -29.65 -21.76 -19.88
N GLU A 735 -28.83 -21.87 -20.94
CA GLU A 735 -29.24 -22.49 -22.21
C GLU A 735 -29.61 -23.96 -22.02
N ARG A 736 -28.78 -24.74 -21.32
CA ARG A 736 -29.06 -26.15 -20.99
C ARG A 736 -30.33 -26.30 -20.15
N HIS A 737 -30.54 -25.43 -19.17
CA HIS A 737 -31.73 -25.44 -18.34
C HIS A 737 -32.99 -25.11 -19.15
N ALA A 738 -32.90 -24.15 -20.08
CA ALA A 738 -33.99 -23.80 -20.99
C ALA A 738 -34.33 -24.93 -21.98
N ILE A 739 -33.33 -25.62 -22.54
CA ILE A 739 -33.52 -26.82 -23.36
C ILE A 739 -34.25 -27.91 -22.56
N ASN A 740 -33.78 -28.20 -21.34
CA ASN A 740 -34.31 -29.29 -20.50
C ASN A 740 -35.71 -29.00 -19.93
N LYS A 741 -36.00 -27.75 -19.52
CA LYS A 741 -37.24 -27.38 -18.80
C LYS A 741 -38.32 -26.77 -19.70
N TYR A 742 -37.92 -25.99 -20.71
CA TYR A 742 -38.84 -25.27 -21.60
C TYR A 742 -38.88 -25.84 -23.03
N GLY A 743 -38.10 -26.90 -23.33
CA GLY A 743 -38.12 -27.56 -24.64
C GLY A 743 -37.49 -26.72 -25.77
N VAL A 744 -36.63 -25.78 -25.41
CA VAL A 744 -35.92 -24.90 -26.35
C VAL A 744 -35.04 -25.72 -27.28
N VAL A 745 -34.89 -25.26 -28.52
CA VAL A 745 -34.17 -25.98 -29.58
C VAL A 745 -32.68 -26.10 -29.22
N ASP A 746 -32.21 -27.34 -29.08
CA ASP A 746 -30.80 -27.68 -28.92
C ASP A 746 -30.03 -27.41 -30.23
N ARG A 747 -29.49 -26.19 -30.32
CA ARG A 747 -28.79 -25.67 -31.50
C ARG A 747 -27.51 -26.47 -31.81
N LEU A 748 -26.74 -26.81 -30.77
CA LEU A 748 -25.51 -27.61 -30.90
C LEU A 748 -25.82 -29.01 -31.46
N LYS A 749 -26.95 -29.61 -31.11
CA LYS A 749 -27.41 -30.90 -31.68
C LYS A 749 -27.92 -30.78 -33.11
N GLN A 750 -28.53 -29.66 -33.50
CA GLN A 750 -28.88 -29.39 -34.90
C GLN A 750 -27.63 -29.17 -35.76
N GLU A 751 -26.70 -28.35 -35.30
CA GLU A 751 -25.40 -28.09 -35.95
C GLU A 751 -24.59 -29.38 -36.08
N LYS A 752 -24.48 -30.16 -35.00
CA LYS A 752 -23.84 -31.48 -35.04
C LYS A 752 -24.55 -32.45 -36.00
N ALA A 753 -25.87 -32.40 -36.14
CA ALA A 753 -26.59 -33.21 -37.11
C ALA A 753 -26.32 -32.75 -38.55
N ALA A 754 -26.18 -31.45 -38.80
CA ALA A 754 -25.79 -30.89 -40.10
C ALA A 754 -24.34 -31.27 -40.46
N LEU A 755 -23.39 -31.11 -39.52
CA LEU A 755 -21.99 -31.54 -39.69
C LEU A 755 -21.87 -33.05 -39.93
N GLU A 756 -22.70 -33.88 -39.28
CA GLU A 756 -22.74 -35.34 -39.51
C GLU A 756 -23.48 -35.73 -40.81
N VAL A 757 -24.13 -34.78 -41.50
CA VAL A 757 -24.61 -34.92 -42.89
C VAL A 757 -23.55 -34.45 -43.89
N GLU A 758 -22.92 -33.30 -43.66
CA GLU A 758 -21.80 -32.79 -44.48
C GLU A 758 -20.62 -33.78 -44.49
N LYS A 759 -20.26 -34.34 -43.34
CA LYS A 759 -19.30 -35.44 -43.20
C LYS A 759 -19.67 -36.70 -43.98
N LYS A 760 -20.96 -37.00 -44.16
CA LYS A 760 -21.41 -38.12 -45.02
C LYS A 760 -21.27 -37.77 -46.50
N GLN A 761 -21.51 -36.52 -46.88
CA GLN A 761 -21.26 -36.04 -48.24
C GLN A 761 -19.76 -36.12 -48.56
N LEU A 762 -18.90 -35.57 -47.71
CA LEU A 762 -17.44 -35.66 -47.85
C LEU A 762 -16.93 -37.11 -47.91
N VAL A 763 -17.51 -38.04 -47.14
CA VAL A 763 -17.18 -39.47 -47.24
C VAL A 763 -17.61 -40.07 -48.58
N ALA A 764 -18.77 -39.69 -49.13
CA ALA A 764 -19.20 -40.11 -50.46
C ALA A 764 -18.28 -39.54 -51.56
N ASP A 765 -17.92 -38.26 -51.47
CA ASP A 765 -17.03 -37.58 -52.43
C ASP A 765 -15.61 -38.20 -52.41
N ILE A 766 -15.14 -38.62 -51.22
CA ILE A 766 -13.90 -39.38 -51.06
C ILE A 766 -14.02 -40.79 -51.68
N GLN A 767 -15.16 -41.47 -51.55
CA GLN A 767 -15.39 -42.76 -52.19
C GLN A 767 -15.43 -42.66 -53.73
N ASP A 768 -16.07 -41.65 -54.28
CA ASP A 768 -16.08 -41.39 -55.73
C ASP A 768 -14.66 -41.07 -56.24
N THR A 769 -13.91 -40.25 -55.50
CA THR A 769 -12.49 -39.95 -55.79
C THR A 769 -11.63 -41.23 -55.75
N GLN A 770 -11.88 -42.14 -54.80
CA GLN A 770 -11.19 -43.43 -54.73
C GLN A 770 -11.57 -44.37 -55.89
N GLN A 771 -12.83 -44.38 -56.34
CA GLN A 771 -13.26 -45.15 -57.50
C GLN A 771 -12.57 -44.66 -58.78
N ASN A 772 -12.56 -43.35 -59.02
CA ASN A 772 -11.85 -42.73 -60.15
C ASN A 772 -10.34 -43.06 -60.14
N LEU A 773 -9.72 -43.08 -58.95
CA LEU A 773 -8.31 -43.48 -58.79
C LEU A 773 -8.06 -44.97 -59.11
N GLU A 774 -9.02 -45.85 -58.81
CA GLU A 774 -8.92 -47.28 -59.12
C GLU A 774 -9.14 -47.56 -60.62
N GLU A 775 -9.99 -46.79 -61.30
CA GLU A 775 -10.13 -46.85 -62.77
C GLU A 775 -8.85 -46.43 -63.49
N GLU A 776 -8.15 -45.38 -63.00
CA GLU A 776 -6.80 -45.03 -63.49
C GLU A 776 -5.76 -46.14 -63.26
N LYS A 777 -5.79 -46.82 -62.11
CA LYS A 777 -4.95 -48.01 -61.88
C LYS A 777 -5.29 -49.15 -62.83
N GLN A 778 -6.57 -49.36 -63.17
CA GLN A 778 -6.99 -50.39 -64.13
C GLN A 778 -6.49 -50.08 -65.55
N LYS A 779 -6.61 -48.82 -66.02
CA LYS A 779 -5.98 -48.38 -67.29
C LYS A 779 -4.48 -48.61 -67.30
N LYS A 780 -3.79 -48.22 -66.24
CA LYS A 780 -2.33 -48.43 -66.07
C LYS A 780 -1.95 -49.92 -66.10
N THR A 781 -2.77 -50.76 -65.48
CA THR A 781 -2.57 -52.23 -65.48
C THR A 781 -2.79 -52.83 -66.87
N ALA A 782 -3.78 -52.37 -67.63
CA ALA A 782 -3.99 -52.80 -69.02
C ALA A 782 -2.79 -52.45 -69.92
N LEU A 783 -2.27 -51.22 -69.81
CA LEU A 783 -1.03 -50.77 -70.47
C LEU A 783 0.18 -51.64 -70.09
N GLU A 784 0.29 -52.11 -68.85
CA GLU A 784 1.35 -53.04 -68.46
C GLU A 784 1.17 -54.47 -69.01
N VAL A 785 -0.05 -54.92 -69.29
CA VAL A 785 -0.32 -56.21 -69.96
C VAL A 785 0.05 -56.13 -71.45
N GLU A 786 -0.36 -55.07 -72.15
CA GLU A 786 0.02 -54.80 -73.54
C GLU A 786 1.55 -54.71 -73.68
N LYS A 787 2.21 -53.98 -72.77
CA LYS A 787 3.68 -53.88 -72.69
C LYS A 787 4.34 -55.24 -72.45
N LYS A 788 3.75 -56.14 -71.65
CA LYS A 788 4.26 -57.51 -71.44
C LYS A 788 4.11 -58.39 -72.69
N GLN A 789 3.03 -58.25 -73.45
CA GLN A 789 2.85 -58.97 -74.72
C GLN A 789 3.86 -58.51 -75.79
N LEU A 790 4.13 -57.20 -75.87
CA LEU A 790 5.22 -56.66 -76.70
C LEU A 790 6.61 -57.17 -76.27
N VAL A 791 6.89 -57.23 -74.96
CA VAL A 791 8.15 -57.78 -74.43
C VAL A 791 8.32 -59.27 -74.77
N ALA A 792 7.25 -60.08 -74.70
CA ALA A 792 7.32 -61.49 -75.07
C ALA A 792 7.66 -61.70 -76.56
N GLY A 793 7.07 -60.90 -77.46
CA GLY A 793 7.42 -60.92 -78.90
C GLY A 793 8.86 -60.47 -79.18
N ILE A 794 9.38 -59.55 -78.36
CA ILE A 794 10.80 -59.13 -78.42
C ILE A 794 11.74 -60.26 -77.96
N GLN A 795 11.36 -61.07 -76.96
CA GLN A 795 12.19 -62.15 -76.43
C GLN A 795 12.38 -63.32 -77.42
N ASP A 796 11.35 -63.70 -78.17
CA ASP A 796 11.44 -64.77 -79.18
C ASP A 796 12.29 -64.37 -80.41
N ILE A 797 12.24 -63.08 -80.74
CA ILE A 797 13.17 -62.44 -81.70
C ILE A 797 14.60 -62.41 -81.13
N GLN A 798 14.77 -62.10 -79.83
CA GLN A 798 16.07 -62.03 -79.16
C GLN A 798 16.79 -63.37 -79.12
N GLN A 799 16.14 -64.50 -78.79
CA GLN A 799 16.84 -65.81 -78.77
C GLN A 799 17.39 -66.24 -80.15
N ASN A 800 16.73 -65.84 -81.23
CA ASN A 800 17.19 -66.09 -82.59
C ASN A 800 18.29 -65.10 -83.01
N LEU A 801 18.19 -63.83 -82.59
CA LEU A 801 19.28 -62.86 -82.73
C LEU A 801 20.52 -63.25 -81.93
N GLU A 802 20.39 -63.82 -80.73
CA GLU A 802 21.53 -64.12 -79.84
C GLU A 802 22.55 -65.09 -80.45
N LYS A 803 22.14 -65.98 -81.37
CA LYS A 803 23.07 -66.86 -82.09
C LYS A 803 23.90 -66.13 -83.17
N GLU A 804 23.33 -65.17 -83.90
CA GLU A 804 24.10 -64.33 -84.82
C GLU A 804 24.85 -63.20 -84.10
N GLU A 805 24.23 -62.62 -83.07
CA GLU A 805 24.86 -61.63 -82.22
C GLU A 805 26.07 -62.20 -81.49
N GLN A 806 26.16 -63.49 -81.17
CA GLN A 806 27.39 -64.02 -80.57
C GLN A 806 28.61 -63.95 -81.51
N GLN A 807 28.40 -63.83 -82.84
CA GLN A 807 29.45 -63.49 -83.79
C GLN A 807 29.53 -61.97 -84.07
N LYS A 808 28.40 -61.26 -84.17
CA LYS A 808 28.39 -59.81 -84.48
C LYS A 808 28.73 -58.91 -83.28
N LYS A 809 28.44 -59.28 -82.02
CA LYS A 809 28.77 -58.54 -80.79
C LYS A 809 30.27 -58.32 -80.62
N ASN A 810 31.11 -59.24 -81.10
CA ASN A 810 32.57 -59.12 -81.08
C ASN A 810 33.14 -58.05 -82.04
N ILE A 811 32.31 -57.50 -82.95
CA ILE A 811 32.72 -56.51 -83.96
C ILE A 811 31.85 -55.24 -83.87
N ALA A 812 30.56 -55.36 -83.53
CA ALA A 812 29.60 -54.26 -83.50
C ALA A 812 29.51 -53.51 -82.16
N THR A 813 29.99 -54.07 -81.03
CA THR A 813 30.18 -53.29 -79.78
C THR A 813 31.13 -52.11 -80.00
N THR A 814 32.17 -52.34 -80.81
CA THR A 814 33.13 -51.33 -81.31
C THR A 814 32.48 -50.24 -82.16
N LEU A 815 31.31 -50.49 -82.77
CA LEU A 815 30.68 -49.59 -83.75
C LEU A 815 29.39 -48.91 -83.26
N LYS A 816 28.61 -49.53 -82.37
CA LYS A 816 27.39 -48.90 -81.82
C LYS A 816 27.68 -47.89 -80.71
N THR A 817 28.80 -48.04 -80.01
CA THR A 817 29.28 -47.07 -79.00
C THR A 817 29.71 -45.75 -79.63
N GLU A 818 30.16 -45.75 -80.89
CA GLU A 818 30.53 -44.56 -81.66
C GLU A 818 29.34 -43.61 -81.93
N GLN A 819 28.13 -44.14 -82.13
CA GLN A 819 27.04 -43.33 -82.71
C GLN A 819 26.24 -42.52 -81.67
N CYS A 820 26.01 -43.02 -80.45
CA CYS A 820 25.52 -42.16 -79.37
C CYS A 820 26.58 -41.14 -78.96
N LYS A 821 27.86 -41.55 -78.95
CA LYS A 821 29.05 -40.66 -78.85
C LYS A 821 29.25 -39.74 -80.08
N LYS A 822 28.25 -39.58 -80.95
CA LYS A 822 28.29 -38.63 -82.07
C LYS A 822 27.24 -37.51 -81.97
N ILE A 823 26.10 -37.74 -81.30
CA ILE A 823 25.02 -36.74 -81.23
C ILE A 823 25.12 -35.91 -79.94
N GLU A 824 25.30 -36.55 -78.79
CA GLU A 824 25.60 -35.86 -77.52
C GLU A 824 26.95 -35.11 -77.59
N TYR A 825 27.90 -35.69 -78.34
CA TYR A 825 29.22 -35.12 -78.63
C TYR A 825 29.17 -33.91 -79.57
N HIS A 826 28.12 -33.79 -80.43
CA HIS A 826 27.95 -32.63 -81.31
C HIS A 826 27.42 -31.40 -80.58
N THR A 827 26.62 -31.58 -79.52
CA THR A 827 26.10 -30.47 -78.71
C THR A 827 27.16 -29.96 -77.71
N ALA A 828 27.97 -30.86 -77.14
CA ALA A 828 29.04 -30.48 -76.21
C ALA A 828 30.25 -29.81 -76.89
N LEU A 829 30.55 -30.12 -78.16
CA LEU A 829 31.70 -29.56 -78.89
C LEU A 829 31.59 -28.08 -79.26
N ASN A 830 30.43 -27.44 -79.04
CA ASN A 830 30.23 -26.01 -79.26
C ASN A 830 30.23 -25.17 -77.96
N ASP A 831 30.41 -25.77 -76.78
CA ASP A 831 30.82 -25.01 -75.58
C ASP A 831 32.34 -24.81 -75.63
N GLU A 832 32.75 -23.57 -75.90
CA GLU A 832 34.16 -23.15 -75.94
C GLU A 832 34.91 -23.54 -74.66
N LYS A 833 34.24 -23.55 -73.50
CA LYS A 833 34.83 -23.91 -72.20
C LYS A 833 35.04 -25.41 -72.04
N GLU A 834 34.22 -26.28 -72.64
CA GLU A 834 34.48 -27.74 -72.67
C GLU A 834 35.73 -28.04 -73.53
N ALA A 835 35.88 -27.33 -74.66
CA ALA A 835 37.04 -27.48 -75.54
C ALA A 835 38.36 -27.12 -74.85
N GLU A 836 38.39 -26.03 -74.06
CA GLU A 836 39.56 -25.65 -73.25
C GLU A 836 39.95 -26.74 -72.23
N HIS A 837 38.97 -27.31 -71.50
CA HIS A 837 39.23 -28.39 -70.55
C HIS A 837 39.75 -29.67 -71.24
N LEU A 838 39.23 -29.99 -72.43
CA LEU A 838 39.73 -31.11 -73.24
C LEU A 838 41.18 -30.88 -73.73
N LEU A 839 41.50 -29.65 -74.15
CA LEU A 839 42.84 -29.25 -74.55
C LEU A 839 43.82 -29.29 -73.37
N LEU A 840 43.41 -28.82 -72.18
CA LEU A 840 44.22 -28.96 -70.96
C LEU A 840 44.54 -30.43 -70.66
N ILE A 841 43.52 -31.30 -70.68
CA ILE A 841 43.67 -32.73 -70.42
C ILE A 841 44.59 -33.39 -71.45
N LYS A 842 44.30 -33.25 -72.74
CA LYS A 842 45.01 -33.98 -73.82
C LYS A 842 46.39 -33.39 -74.15
N ARG A 843 46.60 -32.06 -74.04
CA ARG A 843 47.89 -31.41 -74.37
C ARG A 843 48.82 -31.15 -73.17
N LYS A 844 48.33 -31.17 -71.92
CA LYS A 844 49.17 -30.91 -70.74
C LYS A 844 49.08 -32.02 -69.69
N LEU A 845 47.91 -32.28 -69.12
CA LEU A 845 47.79 -33.15 -67.94
C LEU A 845 48.12 -34.62 -68.26
N ILE A 846 47.59 -35.17 -69.35
CA ILE A 846 47.91 -36.55 -69.77
C ILE A 846 49.40 -36.70 -70.10
N PRO A 847 50.04 -35.84 -70.93
CA PRO A 847 51.48 -35.88 -71.16
C PRO A 847 52.32 -35.82 -69.87
N LEU A 848 52.09 -34.83 -69.01
CA LEU A 848 52.86 -34.67 -67.76
C LEU A 848 52.73 -35.86 -66.82
N THR A 849 51.50 -36.39 -66.68
CA THR A 849 51.22 -37.54 -65.80
C THR A 849 51.79 -38.83 -66.38
N ALA A 850 51.75 -39.01 -67.70
CA ALA A 850 52.32 -40.17 -68.39
C ALA A 850 53.86 -40.16 -68.41
N GLU A 851 54.48 -39.00 -68.64
CA GLU A 851 55.94 -38.81 -68.59
C GLU A 851 56.47 -39.08 -67.18
N TYR A 852 55.81 -38.54 -66.15
CA TYR A 852 56.19 -38.80 -64.77
C TYR A 852 56.01 -40.28 -64.40
N LEU A 853 54.89 -40.91 -64.78
CA LEU A 853 54.67 -42.35 -64.58
C LEU A 853 55.72 -43.22 -65.29
N ALA A 854 56.13 -42.85 -66.51
CA ALA A 854 57.20 -43.52 -67.24
C ALA A 854 58.56 -43.36 -66.53
N SER A 855 58.86 -42.17 -66.01
CA SER A 855 60.09 -41.94 -65.24
C SER A 855 60.16 -42.83 -63.98
N LEU A 856 59.07 -42.94 -63.22
CA LEU A 856 58.99 -43.82 -62.05
C LEU A 856 59.16 -45.30 -62.43
N LYS A 857 58.52 -45.75 -63.52
CA LYS A 857 58.67 -47.13 -64.02
C LYS A 857 60.09 -47.43 -64.47
N SER A 858 60.78 -46.47 -65.09
CA SER A 858 62.18 -46.61 -65.51
C SER A 858 63.16 -46.73 -64.33
N GLU A 859 62.83 -46.12 -63.18
CA GLU A 859 63.62 -46.21 -61.95
C GLU A 859 63.56 -47.62 -61.31
N LEU A 860 62.51 -48.41 -61.62
CA LEU A 860 62.39 -49.82 -61.27
C LEU A 860 62.98 -50.76 -62.33
N SER A 861 62.71 -50.54 -63.62
CA SER A 861 63.09 -51.50 -64.68
C SER A 861 64.57 -51.46 -65.08
N GLY A 862 65.36 -50.50 -64.58
CA GLY A 862 66.75 -50.26 -65.00
C GLY A 862 67.84 -50.91 -64.12
N ARG A 863 67.50 -51.74 -63.12
CA ARG A 863 68.47 -52.23 -62.12
C ARG A 863 68.98 -53.66 -62.37
N PRO A 864 70.25 -53.99 -62.05
CA PRO A 864 70.75 -55.36 -62.15
C PRO A 864 70.14 -56.31 -61.11
N LYS A 865 69.71 -57.50 -61.56
CA LYS A 865 69.02 -58.53 -60.75
C LYS A 865 69.73 -58.96 -59.44
N LYS A 866 71.03 -58.68 -59.29
CA LYS A 866 71.78 -58.99 -58.06
C LYS A 866 71.43 -58.10 -56.85
N LEU A 867 70.62 -57.04 -57.04
CA LEU A 867 70.17 -56.16 -55.95
C LEU A 867 68.72 -56.44 -55.50
N GLU A 868 68.00 -57.38 -56.14
CA GLU A 868 66.59 -57.69 -55.86
C GLU A 868 66.34 -58.34 -54.48
N GLN A 869 67.40 -58.67 -53.73
CA GLN A 869 67.32 -59.29 -52.40
C GLN A 869 67.61 -58.34 -51.23
N ASP A 870 68.02 -57.10 -51.46
CA ASP A 870 68.28 -56.10 -50.41
C ASP A 870 66.97 -55.48 -49.87
N ASP A 871 66.80 -55.43 -48.55
CA ASP A 871 65.56 -54.98 -47.90
C ASP A 871 65.39 -53.45 -47.80
N GLU A 872 66.47 -52.67 -47.87
CA GLU A 872 66.39 -51.20 -48.02
C GLU A 872 65.95 -50.87 -49.46
N ILE A 873 66.49 -51.59 -50.45
CA ILE A 873 66.11 -51.45 -51.86
C ILE A 873 64.65 -51.88 -52.07
N LYS A 874 64.21 -53.03 -51.52
CA LYS A 874 62.78 -53.43 -51.54
C LYS A 874 61.87 -52.37 -50.91
N LYS A 875 62.28 -51.72 -49.81
CA LYS A 875 61.52 -50.62 -49.20
C LYS A 875 61.47 -49.38 -50.10
N ALA A 876 62.57 -49.03 -50.77
CA ALA A 876 62.58 -47.94 -51.75
C ALA A 876 61.67 -48.24 -52.95
N ASP A 877 61.72 -49.48 -53.46
CA ASP A 877 61.00 -49.89 -54.65
C ASP A 877 59.52 -50.12 -54.40
N ALA A 878 59.13 -50.60 -53.21
CA ALA A 878 57.74 -50.62 -52.76
C ALA A 878 57.12 -49.21 -52.70
N LYS A 879 57.88 -48.19 -52.26
CA LYS A 879 57.44 -46.78 -52.26
C LYS A 879 57.36 -46.19 -53.66
N THR A 880 58.27 -46.57 -54.56
CA THR A 880 58.19 -46.21 -55.98
C THR A 880 56.97 -46.86 -56.63
N GLN A 881 56.65 -48.10 -56.27
CA GLN A 881 55.45 -48.83 -56.73
C GLN A 881 54.15 -48.25 -56.15
N GLU A 882 54.14 -47.77 -54.89
CA GLU A 882 53.05 -46.98 -54.29
C GLU A 882 52.77 -45.72 -55.13
N LYS A 883 53.82 -44.94 -55.47
CA LYS A 883 53.70 -43.76 -56.34
C LYS A 883 53.26 -44.13 -57.77
N ILE A 884 53.79 -45.20 -58.36
CA ILE A 884 53.34 -45.71 -59.68
C ILE A 884 51.86 -46.06 -59.64
N THR A 885 51.37 -46.63 -58.54
CA THR A 885 49.97 -47.03 -58.38
C THR A 885 49.06 -45.80 -58.32
N GLU A 886 49.35 -44.80 -57.50
CA GLU A 886 48.51 -43.59 -57.44
C GLU A 886 48.64 -42.69 -58.67
N VAL A 887 49.84 -42.55 -59.28
CA VAL A 887 49.99 -41.81 -60.55
C VAL A 887 49.29 -42.55 -61.70
N ALA A 888 49.27 -43.89 -61.70
CA ALA A 888 48.48 -44.65 -62.66
C ALA A 888 46.97 -44.46 -62.45
N LYS A 889 46.49 -44.32 -61.21
CA LYS A 889 45.08 -43.96 -60.92
C LYS A 889 44.75 -42.55 -61.42
N LEU A 890 45.60 -41.56 -61.16
CA LEU A 890 45.46 -40.20 -61.69
C LEU A 890 45.44 -40.17 -63.24
N LEU A 891 46.35 -40.90 -63.88
CA LEU A 891 46.37 -41.04 -65.34
C LEU A 891 45.15 -41.80 -65.87
N LYS A 892 44.59 -42.75 -65.10
CA LYS A 892 43.34 -43.44 -65.44
C LYS A 892 42.18 -42.44 -65.44
N ILE A 893 42.03 -41.59 -64.41
CA ILE A 893 40.95 -40.58 -64.33
C ILE A 893 40.96 -39.65 -65.54
N LEU A 894 42.11 -39.06 -65.90
CA LEU A 894 42.24 -38.20 -67.08
C LEU A 894 41.82 -38.88 -68.39
N LYS A 895 42.01 -40.20 -68.48
CA LYS A 895 41.68 -41.05 -69.63
C LYS A 895 40.31 -41.72 -69.52
N ASN A 896 39.54 -41.48 -68.45
CA ASN A 896 38.30 -42.20 -68.17
C ASN A 896 37.10 -41.59 -68.93
N GLU A 897 37.17 -41.58 -70.26
CA GLU A 897 36.11 -41.09 -71.18
C GLU A 897 34.87 -42.01 -71.23
N ALA A 898 34.64 -42.79 -70.17
CA ALA A 898 33.53 -43.72 -69.99
C ALA A 898 32.75 -43.42 -68.70
N GLU A 899 33.45 -43.27 -67.57
CA GLU A 899 32.86 -42.92 -66.27
C GLU A 899 32.66 -41.40 -66.11
N PHE A 900 33.55 -40.61 -66.71
CA PHE A 900 33.50 -39.15 -66.75
C PHE A 900 33.63 -38.67 -68.20
N PRO A 901 32.54 -38.67 -69.00
CA PRO A 901 32.61 -38.30 -70.41
C PRO A 901 33.08 -36.85 -70.60
N HIS A 902 32.48 -35.91 -69.87
CA HIS A 902 32.79 -34.49 -69.94
C HIS A 902 34.24 -34.18 -69.50
N PRO A 903 35.04 -33.50 -70.35
CA PRO A 903 36.39 -33.05 -70.01
C PRO A 903 36.45 -32.21 -68.74
N LYS A 904 35.46 -31.33 -68.51
CA LYS A 904 35.36 -30.49 -67.32
C LYS A 904 35.34 -31.30 -66.01
N ASP A 905 34.59 -32.40 -65.99
CA ASP A 905 34.46 -33.24 -64.80
C ASP A 905 35.66 -34.19 -64.62
N ARG A 906 36.30 -34.66 -65.71
CA ARG A 906 37.61 -35.33 -65.63
C ARG A 906 38.70 -34.44 -65.07
N ALA A 907 38.72 -33.16 -65.44
CA ALA A 907 39.66 -32.20 -64.88
C ALA A 907 39.40 -32.00 -63.38
N ARG A 908 38.13 -31.76 -63.00
CA ARG A 908 37.71 -31.64 -61.59
C ARG A 908 38.14 -32.86 -60.77
N GLU A 909 37.80 -34.07 -61.20
CA GLU A 909 38.09 -35.27 -60.42
C GLU A 909 39.58 -35.64 -60.42
N PHE A 910 40.32 -35.33 -61.48
CA PHE A 910 41.79 -35.42 -61.44
C PHE A 910 42.38 -34.49 -60.39
N PHE A 911 41.92 -33.24 -60.28
CA PHE A 911 42.43 -32.31 -59.26
C PHE A 911 41.97 -32.68 -57.84
N ASN A 912 40.72 -33.10 -57.65
CA ASN A 912 40.23 -33.67 -56.38
C ASN A 912 41.13 -34.82 -55.92
N ARG A 913 41.42 -35.78 -56.82
CA ARG A 913 42.25 -36.93 -56.48
C ARG A 913 43.73 -36.58 -56.36
N LEU A 914 44.22 -35.58 -57.09
CA LEU A 914 45.60 -35.09 -56.97
C LEU A 914 45.85 -34.48 -55.59
N ASP A 915 44.89 -33.72 -55.03
CA ASP A 915 44.98 -33.15 -53.68
C ASP A 915 45.17 -34.25 -52.61
N ILE A 916 44.39 -35.34 -52.73
CA ILE A 916 44.48 -36.53 -51.87
C ILE A 916 45.82 -37.29 -52.05
N VAL A 917 46.39 -37.27 -53.26
CA VAL A 917 47.57 -38.08 -53.65
C VAL A 917 48.89 -37.30 -53.53
N GLU A 918 48.89 -35.98 -53.59
CA GLU A 918 50.07 -35.11 -53.48
C GLU A 918 50.94 -35.41 -52.24
N PRO A 919 50.39 -35.60 -51.03
CA PRO A 919 51.19 -35.98 -49.86
C PRO A 919 51.97 -37.29 -50.05
N ILE A 920 51.44 -38.24 -50.84
CA ILE A 920 52.09 -39.52 -51.15
C ILE A 920 53.22 -39.32 -52.17
N LEU A 921 53.01 -38.48 -53.19
CA LEU A 921 54.01 -38.18 -54.23
C LEU A 921 55.17 -37.33 -53.70
N THR A 922 54.91 -36.45 -52.73
CA THR A 922 55.90 -35.55 -52.10
C THR A 922 56.61 -36.14 -50.87
N LYS A 923 56.00 -37.15 -50.20
CA LYS A 923 56.46 -37.90 -49.01
C LYS A 923 57.97 -38.14 -48.92
N HIS A 924 58.61 -38.36 -50.06
CA HIS A 924 60.06 -38.36 -50.23
C HIS A 924 60.43 -37.41 -51.37
N ARG A 925 61.28 -36.41 -51.07
CA ARG A 925 61.63 -35.24 -51.92
C ARG A 925 62.43 -35.61 -53.18
N CYS A 926 61.80 -36.31 -54.11
CA CYS A 926 62.36 -36.53 -55.44
C CYS A 926 62.20 -35.27 -56.31
N PRO A 927 63.26 -34.73 -56.96
CA PRO A 927 63.15 -33.58 -57.84
C PRO A 927 62.12 -33.74 -58.98
N ARG A 928 61.88 -34.98 -59.43
CA ARG A 928 60.91 -35.31 -60.48
C ARG A 928 59.46 -35.19 -60.00
N SER A 929 59.14 -35.56 -58.75
CA SER A 929 57.75 -35.53 -58.26
C SER A 929 57.26 -34.10 -58.03
N ILE A 930 58.11 -33.25 -57.45
CA ILE A 930 57.84 -31.83 -57.24
C ILE A 930 57.77 -31.07 -58.58
N ARG A 931 58.64 -31.40 -59.55
CA ARG A 931 58.55 -30.84 -60.92
C ARG A 931 57.25 -31.26 -61.61
N TYR A 932 56.82 -32.53 -61.48
CA TYR A 932 55.56 -33.01 -62.04
C TYR A 932 54.36 -32.23 -61.48
N ILE A 933 54.24 -32.13 -60.15
CA ILE A 933 53.13 -31.41 -59.49
C ILE A 933 53.17 -29.92 -59.88
N ARG A 934 54.34 -29.27 -59.82
CA ARG A 934 54.49 -27.87 -60.25
C ARG A 934 54.02 -27.68 -61.69
N ASN A 935 54.42 -28.54 -62.61
CA ASN A 935 54.01 -28.45 -64.02
C ASN A 935 52.51 -28.69 -64.22
N VAL A 936 51.88 -29.55 -63.40
CA VAL A 936 50.44 -29.78 -63.41
C VAL A 936 49.66 -28.58 -62.86
N VAL A 937 50.13 -27.92 -61.80
CA VAL A 937 49.53 -26.67 -61.27
C VAL A 937 49.74 -25.49 -62.23
N ILE A 938 50.89 -25.41 -62.90
CA ILE A 938 51.12 -24.47 -64.02
C ILE A 938 50.13 -24.73 -65.17
N ALA A 939 49.87 -26.01 -65.49
CA ALA A 939 48.87 -26.34 -66.51
C ALA A 939 47.46 -25.93 -66.08
N ALA A 940 47.08 -26.17 -64.82
CA ALA A 940 45.77 -25.80 -64.27
C ALA A 940 45.52 -24.28 -64.32
N SER A 941 46.52 -23.48 -63.96
CA SER A 941 46.42 -22.02 -63.92
C SER A 941 46.27 -21.35 -65.29
N ILE A 942 46.52 -22.07 -66.39
CA ILE A 942 46.23 -21.57 -67.75
C ILE A 942 44.71 -21.43 -68.00
N LEU A 943 43.84 -22.17 -67.30
CA LEU A 943 42.37 -22.00 -67.37
C LEU A 943 41.83 -20.86 -66.51
N VAL A 944 42.65 -20.23 -65.66
CA VAL A 944 42.17 -19.35 -64.57
C VAL A 944 42.61 -17.89 -64.75
N VAL A 945 43.51 -17.59 -65.68
CA VAL A 945 44.22 -16.30 -65.73
C VAL A 945 44.08 -15.61 -67.09
N GLY A 946 42.86 -15.13 -67.37
CA GLY A 946 42.64 -14.02 -68.31
C GLY A 946 43.03 -12.64 -67.75
N LEU A 947 43.29 -12.56 -66.43
CA LEU A 947 43.73 -11.34 -65.73
C LEU A 947 44.96 -11.66 -64.88
N GLY A 948 46.14 -11.31 -65.40
CA GLY A 948 47.42 -11.67 -64.79
C GLY A 948 47.77 -10.84 -63.55
N LEU A 949 48.07 -11.52 -62.43
CA LEU A 949 49.15 -11.18 -61.49
C LEU A 949 49.34 -12.26 -60.41
N ILE A 950 48.24 -12.85 -59.91
CA ILE A 950 48.26 -13.77 -58.75
C ILE A 950 49.06 -15.07 -59.02
N ALA A 951 48.97 -15.63 -60.23
CA ALA A 951 49.69 -16.87 -60.58
C ALA A 951 51.23 -16.73 -60.56
N LEU A 952 51.77 -15.50 -60.60
CA LEU A 952 53.22 -15.28 -60.52
C LEU A 952 53.74 -15.28 -59.07
N ALA A 953 52.91 -14.89 -58.09
CA ALA A 953 53.25 -14.95 -56.67
C ALA A 953 53.45 -16.41 -56.20
N ALA A 954 52.58 -17.33 -56.64
CA ALA A 954 52.74 -18.76 -56.37
C ALA A 954 53.90 -19.41 -57.14
N TYR A 955 54.38 -18.79 -58.22
CA TYR A 955 55.48 -19.33 -59.04
C TYR A 955 56.87 -19.08 -58.44
N ASN A 956 57.05 -17.96 -57.73
CA ASN A 956 58.35 -17.55 -57.17
C ASN A 956 58.69 -18.17 -55.80
N SER A 957 57.73 -18.77 -55.09
CA SER A 957 57.99 -19.42 -53.79
C SER A 957 58.71 -20.79 -53.91
N VAL A 958 58.80 -21.36 -55.12
CA VAL A 958 59.40 -22.69 -55.35
C VAL A 958 60.92 -22.60 -55.58
N GLY A 959 61.65 -22.26 -54.51
CA GLY A 959 63.11 -22.30 -54.45
C GLY A 959 63.66 -23.70 -54.19
N TYR A 960 64.67 -24.12 -54.96
CA TYR A 960 65.38 -25.39 -54.78
C TYR A 960 66.74 -25.19 -54.07
N SER A 961 66.74 -25.27 -52.75
CA SER A 961 67.97 -25.35 -51.94
C SER A 961 67.77 -26.27 -50.73
N SER A 962 68.84 -26.97 -50.34
CA SER A 962 68.85 -27.95 -49.26
C SER A 962 69.38 -27.36 -47.93
N ILE A 963 69.54 -28.23 -46.92
CA ILE A 963 70.09 -27.97 -45.57
C ILE A 963 69.04 -27.49 -44.55
N LYS A 964 69.29 -27.83 -43.28
CA LYS A 964 68.33 -27.91 -42.17
C LYS A 964 68.11 -26.54 -41.51
N SER A 965 66.88 -26.25 -41.08
CA SER A 965 66.58 -25.13 -40.17
C SER A 965 65.39 -25.45 -39.25
N PHE A 966 65.17 -24.55 -38.30
CA PHE A 966 64.23 -24.57 -37.16
C PHE A 966 62.75 -24.55 -37.60
N LEU A 967 61.72 -24.90 -36.80
CA LEU A 967 61.42 -25.84 -35.68
C LEU A 967 60.09 -25.32 -35.05
N PHE A 968 59.05 -26.08 -34.64
CA PHE A 968 58.69 -27.49 -34.86
C PHE A 968 57.25 -27.80 -34.34
N TRP A 969 56.29 -28.15 -35.22
CA TRP A 969 54.93 -28.66 -34.86
C TRP A 969 54.01 -27.61 -34.16
N GLN A 970 52.66 -27.63 -34.21
CA GLN A 970 51.64 -28.56 -34.74
C GLN A 970 50.29 -27.81 -35.04
N PRO A 971 49.18 -28.44 -35.49
CA PRO A 971 48.88 -28.77 -36.89
C PRO A 971 47.55 -28.19 -37.42
N LEU A 972 47.58 -27.29 -38.42
CA LEU A 972 46.48 -27.02 -39.37
C LEU A 972 47.00 -26.13 -40.51
N GLY A 973 46.35 -26.17 -41.69
CA GLY A 973 46.81 -25.54 -42.93
C GLY A 973 46.83 -26.55 -44.09
N GLN A 974 45.68 -26.79 -44.73
CA GLN A 974 45.23 -26.06 -45.93
C GLN A 974 46.16 -26.30 -47.13
N ASN A 975 45.80 -27.27 -47.96
CA ASN A 975 46.45 -27.51 -49.25
C ASN A 975 45.87 -26.57 -50.32
N VAL A 976 46.62 -26.29 -51.39
CA VAL A 976 46.34 -25.18 -52.34
C VAL A 976 44.94 -25.27 -53.00
N VAL A 977 44.33 -26.45 -53.04
CA VAL A 977 42.98 -26.68 -53.59
C VAL A 977 41.86 -26.09 -52.71
N SER A 978 42.05 -25.89 -51.40
CA SER A 978 41.03 -25.23 -50.57
C SER A 978 40.85 -23.76 -50.94
N THR A 979 41.97 -23.04 -51.10
CA THR A 979 41.98 -21.62 -51.52
C THR A 979 41.35 -21.42 -52.91
N LEU A 980 41.48 -22.42 -53.81
CA LEU A 980 40.85 -22.40 -55.13
C LEU A 980 39.32 -22.60 -55.13
N ASN A 981 38.73 -23.11 -54.04
CA ASN A 981 37.28 -23.24 -53.93
C ASN A 981 36.60 -22.01 -53.28
N GLU A 982 37.32 -21.19 -52.51
CA GLU A 982 36.76 -19.97 -51.90
C GLU A 982 36.44 -18.92 -52.97
N TYR A 983 37.37 -18.62 -53.89
CA TYR A 983 37.16 -17.74 -55.05
C TYR A 983 36.10 -18.23 -56.05
N ARG A 984 35.50 -19.41 -55.84
CA ARG A 984 34.46 -19.95 -56.72
C ARG A 984 33.05 -19.40 -56.42
N LYS A 985 32.86 -18.73 -55.28
CA LYS A 985 31.55 -18.19 -54.87
C LYS A 985 31.21 -16.80 -55.44
N GLU A 986 32.18 -16.06 -55.97
CA GLU A 986 32.03 -14.62 -56.28
C GLU A 986 31.58 -14.32 -57.73
N LEU A 987 31.31 -15.34 -58.55
CA LEU A 987 30.90 -15.18 -59.95
C LEU A 987 29.37 -15.32 -60.12
N HIS A 988 28.68 -14.19 -59.91
CA HIS A 988 27.22 -14.05 -59.94
C HIS A 988 26.56 -14.27 -61.32
N VAL A 989 25.31 -14.74 -61.28
CA VAL A 989 24.21 -14.20 -62.10
C VAL A 989 22.98 -14.04 -61.17
N SER A 990 22.39 -12.84 -61.14
CA SER A 990 21.10 -12.51 -60.52
C SER A 990 20.18 -11.90 -61.60
N ILE A 991 19.21 -11.01 -61.26
CA ILE A 991 18.25 -10.33 -62.17
C ILE A 991 17.01 -11.23 -62.45
N ASP A 992 15.75 -10.83 -62.24
CA ASP A 992 15.15 -9.52 -61.87
C ASP A 992 13.89 -9.65 -60.96
N ASN A 993 13.32 -8.49 -60.56
CA ASN A 993 12.13 -8.33 -59.69
C ASN A 993 10.93 -7.66 -60.39
N GLU A 994 9.79 -7.60 -59.65
CA GLU A 994 8.61 -6.72 -59.83
C GLU A 994 7.72 -7.05 -61.05
N VAL A 995 6.41 -6.72 -61.14
CA VAL A 995 5.53 -5.74 -60.43
C VAL A 995 4.25 -6.45 -59.87
N ASP A 996 3.30 -5.69 -59.33
CA ASP A 996 1.98 -6.04 -58.75
C ASP A 996 0.99 -6.74 -59.74
N ASP A 997 -0.21 -7.24 -59.38
CA ASP A 997 -1.12 -6.99 -58.23
C ASP A 997 -2.08 -8.21 -57.98
N GLU A 998 -2.99 -8.09 -57.01
CA GLU A 998 -4.18 -8.92 -56.76
C GLU A 998 -3.98 -10.41 -56.38
N ARG A 999 -3.91 -10.72 -55.07
CA ARG A 999 -5.01 -11.41 -54.31
C ARG A 999 -4.58 -12.04 -52.97
N THR A 1000 -5.42 -11.78 -51.98
CA THR A 1000 -5.92 -12.68 -50.91
C THR A 1000 -5.08 -13.92 -50.55
N VAL A 1001 -4.46 -13.93 -49.36
CA VAL A 1001 -4.75 -14.85 -48.23
C VAL A 1001 -3.72 -14.66 -47.10
N ARG A 1002 -4.18 -14.13 -45.97
CA ARG A 1002 -3.89 -14.70 -44.65
C ARG A 1002 -5.27 -15.03 -44.05
N ALA A 1003 -5.60 -16.31 -43.99
CA ALA A 1003 -5.51 -17.04 -42.74
C ALA A 1003 -6.46 -16.47 -41.66
N LEU A 1004 -7.77 -16.69 -41.88
CA LEU A 1004 -8.54 -17.20 -40.75
C LEU A 1004 -7.93 -18.57 -40.40
N ASP A 1005 -7.33 -18.67 -39.23
CA ASP A 1005 -7.37 -19.89 -38.45
C ASP A 1005 -7.98 -19.52 -37.09
N ARG A 1006 -9.30 -19.43 -37.08
CA ARG A 1006 -10.12 -19.45 -35.88
C ARG A 1006 -11.11 -20.60 -36.03
N LYS A 1007 -11.07 -21.48 -35.04
CA LYS A 1007 -12.07 -22.49 -34.71
C LYS A 1007 -13.50 -22.07 -35.08
N VAL A 1008 -14.15 -22.92 -35.86
CA VAL A 1008 -15.01 -23.92 -35.22
C VAL A 1008 -14.13 -25.13 -34.91
#